data_AF-A0A7X9SK03-F1
#
_entry.id   AF-A0A7X9SK03-F1
#
_cell.length_a   1.000
_cell.length_b   1.000
_cell.length_c   1.000
_cell.angle_alpha   90.00
_cell.angle_beta   90.00
_cell.angle_gamma   90.00
#
_symmetry.space_group_name_H-M   'P 1'
#
loop_
_entity.id
_entity.type
_entity.pdbx_description
1 polymer ?
#
loop_
_entity_poly.entity_id
_entity_poly.type
_entity_poly.pdbx_seq_one_letter_code
_entity_poly.pdbx_strand_id
1 'polypeptide(L)'
;MNKVKNGSALIVTLIVFMFLTTVSVAFLSMITTNYYGRVSESKRTENLYSSESGLDTTYNIIAKTVESASFYGNQKVEELKKAKNLSFNEYKALKDDDQRSLYALYADIQYWKYYNGNIEENEKTMSQEEIDEKIKKDNEDIDKLINKVFKNGFEEFIQNNLKTSIEQSQYVQFVKKDDGTFQQVNEVLDIGKAKIYFGKKFNNANVQENTQTSNENTKIYTGDNIQQDTNASDNNIPIQKGDSVKVDTTLKVESGYKDDGRIKYDNYPLEFNFYNEEDYSFPVTSEFKTDSSEGNVPKIGENLRIIQAEYSIRVPNYDEVAFKESTVNVTDDISDIVGLTIGGDMKVSNVNKLNVTGNIFVQGKDFEGTLDNSNRTFEKYTGGIILNNSSTIKKTINFNDNVFTRGTFNIKNNVDAAVKGDLYARNIYAGNGNNKSDNSTLTINKEAVIDNDLAVKATNTAININDFYGINDKTVEEGTKARKSSSIIINDYKTNDSDKSSVTISDKAYIMGVAHINTQDGYQTGESVAVKGNYKAYSVPDPSVSDEKFKYDEPLQVLDEGDVYKKATHFFKYWKDRISGQDSIDCGGVTLPSKTYSIGAIVYDNGDKVRNASPYDAGVEINIIGPKRLDFARNVYTISSNKGCTNQELKDLYDNVGNGAEKVSDLLNNISDYRLKSKENDGDGFAMFCSDPDKTIVIKGNNSTGASYDDDILIDARSNKDVKAVIVTKGKVIIDGDVNFRGDIIAGDSLEVLGNSQAAINIYYDKNLTEEIQNSNSSKFNSVFGNNFGGEALSNETLNIQSNSSSFLKTKLWKIIQ
;
A
#
# COMPACT_ATOMS: atom_id res chain seq x y z
N MET A 1 -23.36 -98.56 22.28
CA MET A 1 -22.68 -98.31 20.98
C MET A 1 -22.73 -96.82 20.68
N ASN A 2 -21.64 -96.11 20.93
CA ASN A 2 -21.45 -94.70 20.59
C ASN A 2 -20.98 -94.57 19.14
N LYS A 3 -21.73 -93.84 18.29
CA LYS A 3 -21.21 -93.23 17.06
C LYS A 3 -21.51 -91.74 17.13
N VAL A 4 -20.63 -90.98 17.77
CA VAL A 4 -20.64 -89.52 17.71
C VAL A 4 -20.23 -89.14 16.28
N LYS A 5 -21.12 -88.44 15.56
CA LYS A 5 -20.96 -88.09 14.14
C LYS A 5 -19.93 -86.96 13.97
N ASN A 6 -18.65 -87.31 13.88
CA ASN A 6 -17.54 -86.36 13.64
C ASN A 6 -17.61 -85.59 12.30
N GLY A 7 -18.56 -85.93 11.41
CA GLY A 7 -18.78 -85.18 10.16
C GLY A 7 -19.53 -83.85 10.33
N SER A 8 -20.35 -83.71 11.37
CA SER A 8 -21.17 -82.50 11.60
C SER A 8 -20.30 -81.29 11.95
N ALA A 9 -19.28 -81.48 12.78
CA ALA A 9 -18.37 -80.39 13.19
C ALA A 9 -17.52 -79.89 11.99
N LEU A 10 -17.05 -80.80 11.13
CA LEU A 10 -16.29 -80.45 9.93
C LEU A 10 -17.13 -79.62 8.95
N ILE A 11 -18.40 -80.00 8.74
CA ILE A 11 -19.34 -79.28 7.87
C ILE A 11 -19.61 -77.88 8.41
N VAL A 12 -19.84 -77.73 9.72
CA VAL A 12 -20.04 -76.41 10.35
C VAL A 12 -18.79 -75.53 10.22
N THR A 13 -17.60 -76.07 10.44
CA THR A 13 -16.34 -75.34 10.24
C THR A 13 -16.14 -74.92 8.79
N LEU A 14 -16.45 -75.78 7.82
CA LEU A 14 -16.41 -75.46 6.38
C LEU A 14 -17.38 -74.34 6.02
N ILE A 15 -18.61 -74.38 6.55
CA ILE A 15 -19.61 -73.34 6.33
C ILE A 15 -19.12 -72.00 6.91
N VAL A 16 -18.62 -72.00 8.15
CA VAL A 16 -18.08 -70.79 8.80
C VAL A 16 -16.88 -70.25 8.01
N PHE A 17 -15.98 -71.11 7.52
CA PHE A 17 -14.87 -70.68 6.65
C PHE A 17 -15.35 -70.11 5.33
N MET A 18 -16.36 -70.71 4.68
CA MET A 18 -16.96 -70.18 3.45
C MET A 18 -17.61 -68.81 3.67
N PHE A 19 -18.29 -68.61 4.80
CA PHE A 19 -18.82 -67.30 5.18
C PHE A 19 -17.70 -66.29 5.42
N LEU A 20 -16.66 -66.65 6.18
CA LEU A 20 -15.50 -65.79 6.45
C LEU A 20 -14.75 -65.42 5.17
N THR A 21 -14.54 -66.35 4.24
CA THR A 21 -13.87 -66.06 2.96
C THR A 21 -14.74 -65.19 2.07
N THR A 22 -16.05 -65.46 1.97
CA THR A 22 -16.97 -64.64 1.18
C THR A 22 -17.02 -63.20 1.70
N VAL A 23 -17.12 -63.02 3.02
CA VAL A 23 -17.11 -61.70 3.66
C VAL A 23 -15.75 -61.01 3.48
N SER A 24 -14.64 -61.74 3.62
CA SER A 24 -13.29 -61.20 3.40
C SER A 24 -13.06 -60.75 1.96
N VAL A 25 -13.52 -61.54 0.98
CA VAL A 25 -13.45 -61.20 -0.45
C VAL A 25 -14.35 -60.00 -0.77
N ALA A 26 -15.54 -59.91 -0.16
CA ALA A 26 -16.42 -58.76 -0.31
C ALA A 26 -15.80 -57.47 0.24
N PHE A 27 -15.18 -57.52 1.43
CA PHE A 27 -14.44 -56.38 2.00
C PHE A 27 -13.25 -55.98 1.13
N LEU A 28 -12.45 -56.94 0.66
CA LEU A 28 -11.33 -56.66 -0.24
C LEU A 28 -11.81 -56.01 -1.55
N SER A 29 -12.89 -56.52 -2.15
CA SER A 29 -13.50 -55.94 -3.35
C SER A 29 -13.99 -54.50 -3.13
N MET A 30 -14.60 -54.22 -1.96
CA MET A 30 -15.05 -52.88 -1.60
C MET A 30 -13.85 -51.92 -1.42
N ILE A 31 -12.79 -52.36 -0.74
CA ILE A 31 -11.56 -51.58 -0.53
C ILE A 31 -10.89 -51.28 -1.87
N THR A 32 -10.74 -52.28 -2.75
CA THR A 32 -10.16 -52.12 -4.08
C THR A 32 -11.00 -51.18 -4.95
N THR A 33 -12.33 -51.30 -4.93
CA THR A 33 -13.22 -50.40 -5.66
C THR A 33 -13.13 -48.96 -5.15
N ASN A 34 -13.09 -48.77 -3.83
CA ASN A 34 -12.94 -47.44 -3.22
C ASN A 34 -11.57 -46.83 -3.55
N TYR A 35 -10.51 -47.63 -3.49
CA TYR A 35 -9.16 -47.22 -3.90
C TYR A 35 -9.12 -46.79 -5.38
N TYR A 36 -9.70 -47.57 -6.29
CA TYR A 36 -9.78 -47.22 -7.71
C TYR A 36 -10.62 -45.97 -7.96
N GLY A 37 -11.74 -45.81 -7.27
CA GLY A 37 -12.54 -44.58 -7.31
C GLY A 37 -11.74 -43.35 -6.86
N ARG A 38 -11.01 -43.46 -5.75
CA ARG A 38 -10.14 -42.39 -5.25
C ARG A 38 -8.99 -42.05 -6.21
N VAL A 39 -8.30 -43.05 -6.75
CA VAL A 39 -7.20 -42.84 -7.71
C VAL A 39 -7.73 -42.22 -9.01
N SER A 40 -8.91 -42.65 -9.49
CA SER A 40 -9.54 -42.07 -10.67
C SER A 40 -9.95 -40.61 -10.45
N GLU A 41 -10.55 -40.29 -9.30
CA GLU A 41 -10.91 -38.91 -8.94
C GLU A 41 -9.67 -38.03 -8.72
N SER A 42 -8.62 -38.59 -8.10
CA SER A 42 -7.33 -37.91 -7.91
C SER A 42 -6.70 -37.57 -9.26
N LYS A 43 -6.61 -38.53 -10.19
CA LYS A 43 -6.05 -38.30 -11.53
C LYS A 43 -6.91 -37.38 -12.39
N ARG A 44 -8.25 -37.44 -12.25
CA ARG A 44 -9.16 -36.51 -12.92
C ARG A 44 -8.91 -35.07 -12.48
N THR A 45 -8.70 -34.89 -11.19
CA THR A 45 -8.40 -33.60 -10.56
C THR A 45 -7.00 -33.12 -10.94
N GLU A 46 -6.00 -34.01 -10.89
CA GLU A 46 -4.64 -33.76 -11.36
C GLU A 46 -4.62 -33.32 -12.83
N ASN A 47 -5.41 -33.99 -13.70
CA ASN A 47 -5.44 -33.65 -15.10
C ASN A 47 -6.08 -32.28 -15.36
N LEU A 48 -7.13 -31.95 -14.60
CA LEU A 48 -7.78 -30.65 -14.69
C LEU A 48 -6.82 -29.53 -14.26
N TYR A 49 -6.18 -29.67 -13.09
CA TYR A 49 -5.22 -28.70 -12.59
C TYR A 49 -3.98 -28.58 -13.48
N SER A 50 -3.55 -29.68 -14.10
CA SER A 50 -2.41 -29.65 -15.03
C SER A 50 -2.77 -28.94 -16.35
N SER A 51 -3.99 -29.12 -16.86
CA SER A 51 -4.47 -28.34 -18.01
C SER A 51 -4.66 -26.85 -17.65
N GLU A 52 -5.19 -26.55 -16.46
CA GLU A 52 -5.33 -25.17 -15.94
C GLU A 52 -3.97 -24.48 -15.80
N SER A 53 -2.99 -25.16 -15.21
CA SER A 53 -1.61 -24.67 -15.12
C SER A 53 -1.02 -24.34 -16.49
N GLY A 54 -1.36 -25.10 -17.55
CA GLY A 54 -0.96 -24.79 -18.91
C GLY A 54 -1.52 -23.46 -19.44
N LEU A 55 -2.77 -23.10 -19.08
CA LEU A 55 -3.36 -21.79 -19.42
C LEU A 55 -2.74 -20.65 -18.59
N ASP A 56 -2.42 -20.90 -17.32
CA ASP A 56 -1.73 -19.92 -16.46
C ASP A 56 -0.33 -19.59 -16.98
N THR A 57 0.46 -20.60 -17.36
CA THR A 57 1.76 -20.37 -17.99
C THR A 57 1.60 -19.67 -19.34
N THR A 58 0.56 -19.99 -20.11
CA THR A 58 0.28 -19.31 -21.38
C THR A 58 -0.08 -17.83 -21.17
N TYR A 59 -0.83 -17.49 -20.10
CA TYR A 59 -1.09 -16.10 -19.73
C TYR A 59 0.20 -15.32 -19.52
N ASN A 60 1.17 -15.92 -18.81
CA ASN A 60 2.49 -15.31 -18.58
C ASN A 60 3.28 -15.14 -19.88
N ILE A 61 3.27 -16.14 -20.77
CA ILE A 61 3.90 -16.03 -22.10
C ILE A 61 3.29 -14.87 -22.88
N ILE A 62 1.96 -14.76 -22.94
CA ILE A 62 1.28 -13.67 -23.66
C ILE A 62 1.64 -12.31 -23.06
N ALA A 63 1.60 -12.16 -21.73
CA ALA A 63 1.96 -10.93 -21.06
C ALA A 63 3.41 -10.51 -21.37
N LYS A 64 4.34 -11.47 -21.43
CA LYS A 64 5.74 -11.23 -21.82
C LYS A 64 5.90 -10.92 -23.31
N THR A 65 5.11 -11.53 -24.18
CA THR A 65 5.09 -11.17 -25.61
C THR A 65 4.56 -9.75 -25.82
N VAL A 66 3.53 -9.34 -25.06
CA VAL A 66 3.01 -7.96 -25.07
C VAL A 66 4.07 -6.96 -24.60
N GLU A 67 4.83 -7.31 -23.55
CA GLU A 67 5.96 -6.50 -23.08
C GLU A 67 6.99 -6.28 -24.19
N SER A 68 7.39 -7.35 -24.88
CA SER A 68 8.36 -7.29 -25.98
C SER A 68 7.82 -6.57 -27.22
N ALA A 69 6.53 -6.72 -27.54
CA ALA A 69 5.87 -5.99 -28.61
C ALA A 69 5.88 -4.48 -28.34
N SER A 70 5.59 -4.12 -27.10
CA SER A 70 5.59 -2.75 -26.66
C SER A 70 7.01 -2.17 -26.72
N PHE A 71 8.04 -2.93 -26.31
CA PHE A 71 9.43 -2.51 -26.41
C PHE A 71 9.86 -2.29 -27.88
N TYR A 72 9.46 -3.20 -28.77
CA TYR A 72 9.73 -3.08 -30.20
C TYR A 72 9.05 -1.85 -30.81
N GLY A 73 7.80 -1.57 -30.45
CA GLY A 73 7.11 -0.33 -30.81
C GLY A 73 7.86 0.91 -30.35
N ASN A 74 8.40 0.92 -29.13
CA ASN A 74 9.21 2.04 -28.63
C ASN A 74 10.51 2.22 -29.44
N GLN A 75 11.20 1.14 -29.81
CA GLN A 75 12.37 1.23 -30.68
C GLN A 75 12.06 1.89 -32.03
N LYS A 76 10.92 1.55 -32.65
CA LYS A 76 10.46 2.21 -33.89
C LYS A 76 10.23 3.71 -33.69
N VAL A 77 9.69 4.12 -32.55
CA VAL A 77 9.53 5.53 -32.20
C VAL A 77 10.87 6.23 -31.98
N GLU A 78 11.84 5.59 -31.31
CA GLU A 78 13.18 6.17 -31.14
C GLU A 78 13.92 6.30 -32.48
N GLU A 79 13.72 5.36 -33.40
CA GLU A 79 14.19 5.49 -34.79
C GLU A 79 13.51 6.63 -35.53
N LEU A 80 12.20 6.84 -35.32
CA LEU A 80 11.45 7.96 -35.87
C LEU A 80 11.98 9.31 -35.35
N LYS A 81 12.17 9.44 -34.03
CA LYS A 81 12.61 10.69 -33.36
C LYS A 81 13.96 11.21 -33.85
N LYS A 82 14.83 10.36 -34.40
CA LYS A 82 16.09 10.78 -35.04
C LYS A 82 15.85 11.82 -36.14
N ALA A 83 14.69 11.77 -36.80
CA ALA A 83 14.32 12.72 -37.85
C ALA A 83 14.21 14.18 -37.35
N LYS A 84 13.95 14.41 -36.05
CA LYS A 84 13.83 15.75 -35.46
C LYS A 84 15.07 16.63 -35.64
N ASN A 85 16.26 16.02 -35.58
CA ASN A 85 17.54 16.74 -35.53
C ASN A 85 18.27 16.75 -36.88
N LEU A 86 17.62 16.33 -37.96
CA LEU A 86 18.24 16.29 -39.28
C LEU A 86 18.39 17.68 -39.88
N SER A 87 19.43 17.87 -40.70
CA SER A 87 19.52 19.00 -41.61
C SER A 87 18.58 18.82 -42.81
N PHE A 88 18.25 19.92 -43.49
CA PHE A 88 17.43 19.88 -44.71
C PHE A 88 18.00 18.94 -45.80
N ASN A 89 19.32 18.89 -45.96
CA ASN A 89 19.97 17.99 -46.92
C ASN A 89 19.81 16.50 -46.54
N GLU A 90 19.82 16.19 -45.25
CA GLU A 90 19.59 14.84 -44.73
C GLU A 90 18.12 14.45 -44.86
N TYR A 91 17.19 15.37 -44.58
CA TYR A 91 15.76 15.19 -44.81
C TYR A 91 15.46 14.81 -46.27
N LYS A 92 16.05 15.51 -47.24
CA LYS A 92 15.83 15.23 -48.67
C LYS A 92 16.29 13.83 -49.09
N ALA A 93 17.23 13.25 -48.35
CA ALA A 93 17.78 11.91 -48.61
C ALA A 93 16.99 10.78 -47.92
N LEU A 94 16.06 11.08 -47.00
CA LEU A 94 15.24 10.08 -46.31
C LEU A 94 14.39 9.29 -47.29
N LYS A 95 14.16 8.00 -47.02
CA LYS A 95 13.25 7.15 -47.80
C LYS A 95 11.98 6.76 -47.04
N ASP A 96 11.96 6.99 -45.73
CA ASP A 96 10.86 6.67 -44.84
C ASP A 96 9.88 7.85 -44.76
N ASP A 97 8.62 7.59 -45.08
CA ASP A 97 7.57 8.62 -45.15
C ASP A 97 7.15 9.14 -43.76
N ASP A 98 7.20 8.31 -42.72
CA ASP A 98 6.87 8.73 -41.35
C ASP A 98 7.99 9.63 -40.79
N GLN A 99 9.27 9.34 -41.07
CA GLN A 99 10.39 10.22 -40.72
C GLN A 99 10.34 11.56 -41.45
N ARG A 100 9.98 11.57 -42.74
CA ARG A 100 9.76 12.80 -43.51
C ARG A 100 8.61 13.63 -42.92
N SER A 101 7.53 12.96 -42.53
CA SER A 101 6.36 13.59 -41.89
C SER A 101 6.73 14.23 -40.55
N LEU A 102 7.50 13.52 -39.70
CA LEU A 102 7.94 14.07 -38.42
C LEU A 102 8.86 15.29 -38.59
N TYR A 103 9.81 15.22 -39.52
CA TYR A 103 10.67 16.36 -39.83
C TYR A 103 9.84 17.56 -40.33
N ALA A 104 8.89 17.33 -41.23
CA ALA A 104 8.04 18.38 -41.77
C ALA A 104 7.20 19.08 -40.69
N LEU A 105 6.65 18.33 -39.72
CA LEU A 105 5.92 18.88 -38.58
C LEU A 105 6.81 19.78 -37.70
N TYR A 106 8.03 19.33 -37.38
CA TYR A 106 8.96 20.17 -36.63
C TYR A 106 9.42 21.41 -37.42
N ALA A 107 9.61 21.29 -38.73
CA ALA A 107 9.94 22.41 -39.60
C ALA A 107 8.81 23.44 -39.67
N ASP A 108 7.55 23.00 -39.70
CA ASP A 108 6.38 23.90 -39.69
C ASP A 108 6.26 24.65 -38.36
N ILE A 109 6.48 23.96 -37.23
CA ILE A 109 6.54 24.61 -35.91
C ILE A 109 7.62 25.70 -35.87
N GLN A 110 8.79 25.46 -36.46
CA GLN A 110 9.85 26.48 -36.54
C GLN A 110 9.42 27.65 -37.42
N TYR A 111 8.78 27.37 -38.57
CA TYR A 111 8.22 28.41 -39.44
C TYR A 111 7.24 29.30 -38.67
N TRP A 112 6.29 28.73 -37.92
CA TRP A 112 5.32 29.48 -37.12
C TRP A 112 5.97 30.30 -36.01
N LYS A 113 6.98 29.76 -35.32
CA LYS A 113 7.75 30.49 -34.28
C LYS A 113 8.45 31.73 -34.81
N TYR A 114 8.98 31.67 -36.04
CA TYR A 114 9.69 32.79 -36.66
C TYR A 114 8.80 33.66 -37.55
N TYR A 115 7.50 33.35 -37.68
CA TYR A 115 6.57 34.03 -38.57
C TYR A 115 6.55 35.56 -38.35
N ASN A 116 6.51 35.98 -37.09
CA ASN A 116 6.48 37.40 -36.69
C ASN A 116 7.87 37.98 -36.35
N GLY A 117 8.94 37.18 -36.40
CA GLY A 117 10.24 37.52 -35.82
C GLY A 117 11.03 38.64 -36.52
N ASN A 118 10.62 39.06 -37.72
CA ASN A 118 11.34 40.04 -38.56
C ASN A 118 10.42 41.03 -39.30
N ILE A 119 9.20 41.26 -38.79
CA ILE A 119 8.18 42.10 -39.44
C ILE A 119 7.80 43.26 -38.51
N GLU A 120 7.71 44.49 -39.05
CA GLU A 120 7.26 45.66 -38.28
C GLU A 120 5.81 45.44 -37.79
N GLU A 121 5.44 46.00 -36.63
CA GLU A 121 4.17 45.71 -35.94
C GLU A 121 2.92 46.03 -36.77
N ASN A 122 3.04 46.97 -37.71
CA ASN A 122 2.05 47.40 -38.70
C ASN A 122 1.93 46.47 -39.93
N GLU A 123 2.86 45.52 -40.12
CA GLU A 123 2.91 44.59 -41.26
C GLU A 123 2.61 43.13 -40.87
N LYS A 124 2.35 42.86 -39.59
CA LYS A 124 1.95 41.53 -39.11
C LYS A 124 0.56 41.17 -39.63
N THR A 125 0.46 40.05 -40.33
CA THR A 125 -0.79 39.57 -40.94
C THR A 125 -1.55 38.54 -40.10
N MET A 126 -0.97 38.08 -38.98
CA MET A 126 -1.54 37.05 -38.11
C MET A 126 -1.25 37.36 -36.64
N SER A 127 -2.25 37.15 -35.77
CA SER A 127 -2.11 37.35 -34.33
C SER A 127 -1.23 36.27 -33.68
N GLN A 128 -0.72 36.53 -32.48
CA GLN A 128 0.07 35.54 -31.73
C GLN A 128 -0.79 34.34 -31.31
N GLU A 129 -2.06 34.56 -30.98
CA GLU A 129 -3.02 33.49 -30.62
C GLU A 129 -3.22 32.50 -31.78
N GLU A 130 -3.39 33.00 -33.01
CA GLU A 130 -3.52 32.16 -34.20
C GLU A 130 -2.25 31.34 -34.49
N ILE A 131 -1.06 31.91 -34.24
CA ILE A 131 0.23 31.21 -34.38
C ILE A 131 0.35 30.09 -33.35
N ASP A 132 -0.03 30.38 -32.09
CA ASP A 132 0.01 29.40 -31.01
C ASP A 132 -0.97 28.24 -31.25
N GLU A 133 -2.15 28.51 -31.83
CA GLU A 133 -3.09 27.47 -32.28
C GLU A 133 -2.51 26.56 -33.36
N LYS A 134 -1.76 27.11 -34.33
CA LYS A 134 -1.08 26.30 -35.37
C LYS A 134 -0.03 25.39 -34.73
N ILE A 135 0.83 25.95 -33.88
CA ILE A 135 1.87 25.18 -33.17
C ILE A 135 1.24 24.10 -32.31
N LYS A 136 0.13 24.39 -31.62
CA LYS A 136 -0.59 23.39 -30.81
C LYS A 136 -1.10 22.25 -31.68
N LYS A 137 -1.73 22.55 -32.82
CA LYS A 137 -2.21 21.54 -33.76
C LYS A 137 -1.08 20.65 -34.29
N ASP A 138 0.06 21.24 -34.65
CA ASP A 138 1.21 20.47 -35.15
C ASP A 138 1.79 19.55 -34.07
N ASN A 139 1.82 19.98 -32.79
CA ASN A 139 2.21 19.11 -31.68
C ASN A 139 1.21 17.95 -31.48
N GLU A 140 -0.10 18.21 -31.60
CA GLU A 140 -1.11 17.13 -31.55
C GLU A 140 -0.94 16.14 -32.72
N ASP A 141 -0.57 16.60 -33.90
CA ASP A 141 -0.32 15.74 -35.07
C ASP A 141 1.00 14.94 -34.94
N ILE A 142 2.01 15.49 -34.25
CA ILE A 142 3.22 14.75 -33.84
C ILE A 142 2.86 13.60 -32.91
N ASP A 143 2.04 13.84 -31.88
CA ASP A 143 1.64 12.80 -30.93
C ASP A 143 0.87 11.66 -31.63
N LYS A 144 -0.03 12.01 -32.57
CA LYS A 144 -0.75 11.03 -33.39
C LYS A 144 0.19 10.21 -34.27
N LEU A 145 1.19 10.85 -34.90
CA LEU A 145 2.18 10.18 -35.74
C LEU A 145 3.06 9.23 -34.91
N ILE A 146 3.52 9.67 -33.74
CA ILE A 146 4.29 8.84 -32.81
C ILE A 146 3.47 7.61 -32.39
N ASN A 147 2.21 7.81 -32.02
CA ASN A 147 1.33 6.73 -31.61
C ASN A 147 1.08 5.74 -32.76
N LYS A 148 0.86 6.23 -33.99
CA LYS A 148 0.73 5.39 -35.19
C LYS A 148 1.96 4.49 -35.39
N VAL A 149 3.17 5.08 -35.36
CA VAL A 149 4.41 4.32 -35.56
C VAL A 149 4.63 3.30 -34.45
N PHE A 150 4.33 3.66 -33.21
CA PHE A 150 4.36 2.75 -32.07
C PHE A 150 3.43 1.54 -32.29
N LYS A 151 2.15 1.78 -32.60
CA LYS A 151 1.15 0.72 -32.80
C LYS A 151 1.50 -0.18 -33.97
N ASN A 152 2.01 0.38 -35.08
CA ASN A 152 2.49 -0.40 -36.21
C ASN A 152 3.63 -1.36 -35.81
N GLY A 153 4.59 -0.87 -35.02
CA GLY A 153 5.67 -1.71 -34.49
C GLY A 153 5.15 -2.80 -33.54
N PHE A 154 4.25 -2.43 -32.62
CA PHE A 154 3.61 -3.38 -31.72
C PHE A 154 2.87 -4.48 -32.50
N GLU A 155 2.08 -4.10 -33.50
CA GLU A 155 1.33 -5.01 -34.36
C GLU A 155 2.26 -5.94 -35.13
N GLU A 156 3.31 -5.42 -35.77
CA GLU A 156 4.33 -6.20 -36.47
C GLU A 156 4.92 -7.27 -35.55
N PHE A 157 5.24 -6.93 -34.31
CA PHE A 157 5.83 -7.87 -33.37
C PHE A 157 4.84 -8.96 -32.92
N ILE A 158 3.60 -8.58 -32.59
CA ILE A 158 2.57 -9.53 -32.16
C ILE A 158 2.27 -10.55 -33.26
N GLN A 159 2.09 -10.08 -34.50
CA GLN A 159 1.78 -10.95 -35.64
C GLN A 159 2.89 -11.96 -35.92
N ASN A 160 4.15 -11.55 -35.76
CA ASN A 160 5.30 -12.40 -36.06
C ASN A 160 5.65 -13.40 -34.93
N ASN A 161 5.33 -13.08 -33.66
CA ASN A 161 5.88 -13.81 -32.52
C ASN A 161 4.84 -14.54 -31.65
N LEU A 162 3.61 -14.03 -31.51
CA LEU A 162 2.69 -14.51 -30.46
C LEU A 162 2.30 -15.99 -30.62
N LYS A 163 1.97 -16.42 -31.83
CA LYS A 163 1.62 -17.82 -32.12
C LYS A 163 2.76 -18.77 -31.78
N THR A 164 3.95 -18.47 -32.31
CA THR A 164 5.18 -19.27 -32.08
C THR A 164 5.53 -19.31 -30.59
N SER A 165 5.40 -18.17 -29.90
CA SER A 165 5.66 -18.07 -28.47
C SER A 165 4.77 -19.00 -27.64
N ILE A 166 3.48 -19.03 -27.94
CA ILE A 166 2.52 -19.88 -27.23
C ILE A 166 2.74 -21.36 -27.55
N GLU A 167 2.89 -21.72 -28.83
CA GLU A 167 3.03 -23.12 -29.26
C GLU A 167 4.37 -23.75 -28.83
N GLN A 168 5.44 -22.96 -28.74
CA GLN A 168 6.77 -23.41 -28.34
C GLN A 168 7.08 -23.15 -26.87
N SER A 169 6.16 -22.53 -26.13
CA SER A 169 6.35 -22.16 -24.71
C SER A 169 7.57 -21.27 -24.49
N GLN A 170 7.78 -20.37 -25.44
CA GLN A 170 8.93 -19.49 -25.49
C GLN A 170 8.46 -18.05 -25.59
N TYR A 171 9.23 -17.13 -25.04
CA TYR A 171 9.02 -15.72 -25.34
C TYR A 171 10.34 -15.07 -25.69
N VAL A 172 10.22 -14.06 -26.53
CA VAL A 172 11.34 -13.22 -26.93
C VAL A 172 11.54 -12.19 -25.84
N GLN A 173 12.76 -12.10 -25.31
CA GLN A 173 13.21 -11.04 -24.43
C GLN A 173 14.27 -10.19 -25.14
N PHE A 174 14.28 -8.88 -24.88
CA PHE A 174 15.33 -7.99 -25.34
C PHE A 174 16.29 -7.70 -24.18
N VAL A 175 17.56 -8.09 -24.33
CA VAL A 175 18.64 -7.91 -23.35
C VAL A 175 19.62 -6.87 -23.88
N LYS A 176 19.89 -5.82 -23.11
CA LYS A 176 20.87 -4.79 -23.50
C LYS A 176 22.29 -5.31 -23.31
N LYS A 177 23.14 -5.15 -24.33
CA LYS A 177 24.58 -5.41 -24.29
C LYS A 177 25.33 -4.19 -23.75
N ASP A 178 26.56 -4.42 -23.30
CA ASP A 178 27.45 -3.39 -22.73
C ASP A 178 27.74 -2.22 -23.70
N ASP A 179 27.63 -2.45 -25.01
CA ASP A 179 27.80 -1.44 -26.06
C ASP A 179 26.53 -0.59 -26.31
N GLY A 180 25.47 -0.81 -25.53
CA GLY A 180 24.19 -0.13 -25.66
C GLY A 180 23.24 -0.72 -26.69
N THR A 181 23.64 -1.74 -27.44
CA THR A 181 22.79 -2.45 -28.42
C THR A 181 21.93 -3.51 -27.73
N PHE A 182 20.78 -3.88 -28.31
CA PHE A 182 19.92 -4.91 -27.75
C PHE A 182 20.11 -6.25 -28.45
N GLN A 183 20.17 -7.32 -27.68
CA GLN A 183 20.16 -8.71 -28.11
C GLN A 183 18.77 -9.31 -27.89
N GLN A 184 18.25 -9.96 -28.92
CA GLN A 184 17.10 -10.82 -28.79
C GLN A 184 17.52 -12.16 -28.18
N VAL A 185 16.88 -12.56 -27.08
CA VAL A 185 17.09 -13.86 -26.41
C VAL A 185 15.74 -14.57 -26.34
N ASN A 186 15.71 -15.86 -26.69
CA ASN A 186 14.52 -16.69 -26.51
C ASN A 186 14.62 -17.40 -25.16
N GLU A 187 13.67 -17.15 -24.27
CA GLU A 187 13.55 -17.87 -23.01
C GLU A 187 12.44 -18.92 -23.09
N VAL A 188 12.67 -20.07 -22.47
CA VAL A 188 11.71 -21.17 -22.41
C VAL A 188 11.07 -21.16 -21.02
N LEU A 189 9.74 -21.10 -20.95
CA LEU A 189 9.00 -21.28 -19.71
C LEU A 189 8.53 -22.74 -19.60
N ASP A 190 8.63 -23.31 -18.40
CA ASP A 190 8.09 -24.63 -18.13
C ASP A 190 6.56 -24.56 -18.05
N ILE A 191 5.89 -24.98 -19.12
CA ILE A 191 4.42 -25.16 -19.20
C ILE A 191 3.93 -26.41 -18.45
N GLY A 192 4.82 -27.08 -17.72
CA GLY A 192 4.56 -28.39 -17.15
C GLY A 192 4.39 -29.44 -18.25
N LYS A 193 3.58 -30.45 -17.98
CA LYS A 193 3.37 -31.58 -18.91
C LYS A 193 2.23 -31.36 -19.92
N ALA A 194 1.58 -30.20 -19.93
CA ALA A 194 0.42 -29.89 -20.78
C ALA A 194 0.84 -29.58 -22.23
N LYS A 195 -0.05 -29.79 -23.20
CA LYS A 195 0.10 -29.37 -24.60
C LYS A 195 -0.78 -28.15 -24.85
N ILE A 196 -0.24 -27.12 -25.50
CA ILE A 196 -0.94 -25.86 -25.78
C ILE A 196 -1.18 -25.69 -27.28
N TYR A 197 -2.37 -25.20 -27.64
CA TYR A 197 -2.76 -24.92 -29.03
C TYR A 197 -3.31 -23.50 -29.17
N PHE A 198 -2.75 -22.73 -30.10
CA PHE A 198 -3.20 -21.38 -30.44
C PHE A 198 -4.38 -21.42 -31.44
N GLY A 199 -5.38 -20.57 -31.24
CA GLY A 199 -6.43 -20.27 -32.23
C GLY A 199 -7.46 -21.38 -32.47
N LYS A 200 -7.31 -22.57 -31.85
CA LYS A 200 -8.22 -23.71 -32.08
C LYS A 200 -9.54 -23.53 -31.34
N LYS A 201 -10.66 -23.64 -32.06
CA LYS A 201 -12.01 -23.78 -31.48
C LYS A 201 -12.44 -25.24 -31.59
N PHE A 202 -12.92 -25.81 -30.49
CA PHE A 202 -13.46 -27.17 -30.46
C PHE A 202 -14.99 -27.08 -30.34
N ASN A 203 -15.71 -27.64 -31.31
CA ASN A 203 -17.17 -27.66 -31.34
C ASN A 203 -17.70 -28.98 -30.76
N ASN A 204 -18.66 -28.89 -29.84
CA ASN A 204 -19.28 -30.03 -29.18
C ASN A 204 -20.49 -30.59 -29.98
N ALA A 205 -20.31 -30.83 -31.28
CA ALA A 205 -21.41 -31.23 -32.17
C ALA A 205 -21.45 -32.74 -32.42
N ASN A 206 -22.53 -33.37 -31.92
CA ASN A 206 -23.08 -34.70 -32.21
C ASN A 206 -22.57 -35.89 -31.37
N VAL A 207 -23.10 -36.00 -30.15
CA VAL A 207 -23.32 -37.30 -29.50
C VAL A 207 -24.66 -37.85 -30.02
N GLN A 208 -24.64 -38.71 -31.04
CA GLN A 208 -25.77 -39.62 -31.29
C GLN A 208 -25.46 -40.97 -30.64
N GLU A 209 -26.33 -41.34 -29.69
CA GLU A 209 -26.41 -42.69 -29.14
C GLU A 209 -26.78 -43.66 -30.27
N ASN A 210 -25.89 -44.59 -30.59
CA ASN A 210 -26.26 -45.76 -31.37
C ASN A 210 -25.89 -47.02 -30.59
N THR A 211 -26.92 -47.64 -30.01
CA THR A 211 -26.85 -48.96 -29.40
C THR A 211 -26.91 -50.00 -30.51
N GLN A 212 -25.82 -50.72 -30.76
CA GLN A 212 -25.90 -52.07 -31.33
C GLN A 212 -25.00 -53.05 -30.58
N THR A 213 -25.66 -54.06 -30.03
CA THR A 213 -25.13 -55.26 -29.41
C THR A 213 -24.59 -56.24 -30.47
N SER A 214 -23.36 -56.71 -30.29
CA SER A 214 -23.02 -58.14 -30.44
C SER A 214 -21.58 -58.45 -29.98
N ASN A 215 -21.50 -59.27 -28.94
CA ASN A 215 -20.49 -60.29 -28.60
C ASN A 215 -19.04 -59.91 -28.26
N GLU A 216 -18.79 -60.05 -26.95
CA GLU A 216 -17.60 -60.53 -26.22
C GLU A 216 -16.25 -59.80 -26.37
N ASN A 217 -15.97 -59.06 -25.30
CA ASN A 217 -14.66 -58.69 -24.74
C ASN A 217 -13.79 -57.75 -25.57
N THR A 218 -14.22 -56.49 -25.70
CA THR A 218 -13.51 -55.27 -25.25
C THR A 218 -14.43 -54.07 -25.56
N LYS A 219 -14.93 -53.36 -24.54
CA LYS A 219 -15.53 -52.03 -24.76
C LYS A 219 -14.40 -51.03 -24.94
N ILE A 220 -14.00 -50.79 -26.19
CA ILE A 220 -13.18 -49.64 -26.55
C ILE A 220 -14.13 -48.46 -26.67
N TYR A 221 -13.98 -47.45 -25.80
CA TYR A 221 -14.54 -46.14 -26.06
C TYR A 221 -13.57 -45.41 -26.99
N THR A 222 -13.77 -45.52 -28.30
CA THR A 222 -13.15 -44.63 -29.29
C THR A 222 -13.94 -43.33 -29.33
N GLY A 223 -13.44 -42.29 -28.68
CA GLY A 223 -13.87 -40.91 -28.90
C GLY A 223 -13.23 -40.35 -30.18
N ASP A 224 -13.46 -41.00 -31.32
CA ASP A 224 -13.06 -40.51 -32.63
C ASP A 224 -14.22 -39.71 -33.22
N ASN A 225 -14.11 -38.38 -33.14
CA ASN A 225 -14.47 -37.39 -34.18
C ASN A 225 -14.62 -35.99 -33.55
N ILE A 226 -13.52 -35.44 -33.04
CA ILE A 226 -13.37 -33.98 -33.00
C ILE A 226 -12.95 -33.59 -34.41
N GLN A 227 -13.82 -32.92 -35.16
CA GLN A 227 -13.35 -32.22 -36.36
C GLN A 227 -12.43 -31.08 -35.92
N GLN A 228 -11.13 -31.27 -36.13
CA GLN A 228 -10.16 -30.18 -36.16
C GLN A 228 -10.47 -29.33 -37.39
N ASP A 229 -10.88 -28.08 -37.19
CA ASP A 229 -10.88 -27.11 -38.28
C ASP A 229 -9.42 -26.68 -38.50
N THR A 230 -8.76 -27.30 -39.48
CA THR A 230 -7.35 -27.04 -39.84
C THR A 230 -7.19 -25.86 -40.80
N ASN A 231 -8.26 -25.13 -41.12
CA ASN A 231 -8.21 -24.01 -42.06
C ASN A 231 -7.84 -22.68 -41.39
N ALA A 232 -6.64 -22.61 -40.80
CA ALA A 232 -5.99 -21.34 -40.47
C ALA A 232 -4.59 -21.33 -41.10
N SER A 233 -4.56 -21.30 -42.44
CA SER A 233 -3.36 -21.03 -43.23
C SER A 233 -2.97 -19.55 -43.24
N ASP A 234 -3.78 -18.67 -42.63
CA ASP A 234 -3.43 -17.27 -42.47
C ASP A 234 -2.72 -17.08 -41.12
N ASN A 235 -1.43 -16.75 -41.18
CA ASN A 235 -0.61 -16.46 -40.00
C ASN A 235 -1.02 -15.16 -39.27
N ASN A 236 -1.99 -14.40 -39.80
CA ASN A 236 -2.42 -13.14 -39.20
C ASN A 236 -3.53 -13.36 -38.16
N ILE A 237 -3.25 -12.90 -36.94
CA ILE A 237 -4.20 -12.81 -35.84
C ILE A 237 -5.22 -11.72 -36.19
N PRO A 238 -6.54 -11.98 -36.11
CA PRO A 238 -7.57 -10.98 -36.39
C PRO A 238 -7.44 -9.77 -35.47
N ILE A 239 -7.45 -8.58 -36.06
CA ILE A 239 -7.42 -7.29 -35.35
C ILE A 239 -8.76 -6.61 -35.52
N GLN A 240 -9.35 -6.18 -34.42
CA GLN A 240 -10.50 -5.28 -34.42
C GLN A 240 -9.96 -3.86 -34.30
N LYS A 241 -10.14 -3.05 -35.36
CA LYS A 241 -9.74 -1.64 -35.37
C LYS A 241 -10.98 -0.77 -35.19
N GLY A 242 -10.89 0.21 -34.30
CA GLY A 242 -11.92 1.23 -34.09
C GLY A 242 -11.96 2.27 -35.23
N ASP A 243 -12.51 3.44 -34.93
CA ASP A 243 -12.63 4.51 -35.91
C ASP A 243 -11.26 5.00 -36.40
N SER A 244 -11.10 5.09 -37.73
CA SER A 244 -9.93 5.68 -38.36
C SER A 244 -10.01 7.20 -38.34
N VAL A 245 -8.96 7.86 -37.85
CA VAL A 245 -8.82 9.31 -37.91
C VAL A 245 -7.83 9.65 -39.02
N LYS A 246 -8.24 10.54 -39.93
CA LYS A 246 -7.42 11.06 -41.02
C LYS A 246 -6.80 12.39 -40.62
N VAL A 247 -5.47 12.50 -40.72
CA VAL A 247 -4.74 13.77 -40.72
C VAL A 247 -4.47 14.15 -42.17
N ASP A 248 -4.91 15.34 -42.56
CA ASP A 248 -4.76 15.90 -43.91
C ASP A 248 -4.51 17.41 -43.77
N THR A 249 -3.25 17.81 -43.94
CA THR A 249 -2.82 19.21 -43.78
C THR A 249 -1.64 19.52 -44.69
N THR A 250 -1.38 20.80 -44.94
CA THR A 250 -0.23 21.26 -45.71
C THR A 250 0.71 22.04 -44.80
N LEU A 251 1.95 21.56 -44.69
CA LEU A 251 3.00 22.09 -43.83
C LEU A 251 4.00 22.94 -44.63
N LYS A 252 4.73 23.83 -43.95
CA LYS A 252 5.87 24.59 -44.47
C LYS A 252 7.17 23.94 -44.06
N VAL A 253 7.98 23.59 -45.05
CA VAL A 253 9.31 23.02 -44.84
C VAL A 253 10.34 23.91 -45.51
N GLU A 254 11.45 24.20 -44.82
CA GLU A 254 12.58 24.91 -45.41
C GLU A 254 13.01 24.22 -46.71
N SER A 255 13.26 25.00 -47.76
CA SER A 255 13.64 24.50 -49.09
C SER A 255 14.94 25.11 -49.62
N GLY A 256 15.64 25.90 -48.79
CA GLY A 256 16.87 26.63 -49.12
C GLY A 256 16.82 28.11 -48.73
N TYR A 257 17.73 28.91 -49.28
CA TYR A 257 17.83 30.35 -49.04
C TYR A 257 17.51 31.13 -50.31
N LYS A 258 16.87 32.29 -50.16
CA LYS A 258 16.69 33.29 -51.21
C LYS A 258 18.00 34.07 -51.43
N ASP A 259 18.10 34.76 -52.56
CA ASP A 259 19.27 35.59 -52.93
C ASP A 259 19.56 36.71 -51.91
N ASP A 260 18.57 37.09 -51.08
CA ASP A 260 18.67 38.07 -50.00
C ASP A 260 19.08 37.46 -48.63
N GLY A 261 19.41 36.17 -48.59
CA GLY A 261 19.80 35.44 -47.39
C GLY A 261 18.63 34.97 -46.52
N ARG A 262 17.37 35.24 -46.88
CA ARG A 262 16.19 34.77 -46.14
C ARG A 262 15.86 33.31 -46.45
N ILE A 263 15.34 32.58 -45.47
CA ILE A 263 14.90 31.19 -45.65
C ILE A 263 13.72 31.13 -46.63
N LYS A 264 13.77 30.17 -47.55
CA LYS A 264 12.69 29.81 -48.48
C LYS A 264 11.96 28.59 -47.92
N TYR A 265 10.63 28.58 -48.04
CA TYR A 265 9.78 27.47 -47.60
C TYR A 265 8.96 26.92 -48.77
N ASP A 266 8.85 25.60 -48.87
CA ASP A 266 7.97 24.89 -49.80
C ASP A 266 6.80 24.24 -49.04
N ASN A 267 5.73 23.93 -49.77
CA ASN A 267 4.56 23.22 -49.21
C ASN A 267 4.81 21.72 -49.19
N TYR A 268 4.56 21.08 -48.04
CA TYR A 268 4.59 19.64 -47.88
C TYR A 268 3.19 19.12 -47.52
N PRO A 269 2.55 18.29 -48.37
CA PRO A 269 1.29 17.65 -48.01
C PRO A 269 1.53 16.53 -46.99
N LEU A 270 0.94 16.65 -45.81
CA LEU A 270 0.95 15.63 -44.77
C LEU A 270 -0.39 14.89 -44.80
N GLU A 271 -0.34 13.60 -45.11
CA GLU A 271 -1.51 12.72 -45.10
C GLU A 271 -1.19 11.40 -44.41
N PHE A 272 -1.89 11.09 -43.31
CA PHE A 272 -1.83 9.76 -42.70
C PHE A 272 -3.12 9.40 -41.97
N ASN A 273 -3.35 8.09 -41.83
CA ASN A 273 -4.44 7.54 -41.04
C ASN A 273 -3.87 6.86 -39.79
N PHE A 274 -4.61 6.94 -38.69
CA PHE A 274 -4.35 6.14 -37.49
C PHE A 274 -5.66 5.70 -36.83
N TYR A 275 -5.59 4.66 -36.01
CA TYR A 275 -6.74 4.09 -35.30
C TYR A 275 -6.65 4.40 -33.81
N ASN A 276 -7.77 4.83 -33.22
CA ASN A 276 -7.83 5.18 -31.79
C ASN A 276 -7.71 3.93 -30.90
N GLU A 277 -8.36 2.84 -31.29
CA GLU A 277 -8.42 1.59 -30.54
C GLU A 277 -8.13 0.40 -31.46
N GLU A 278 -7.32 -0.54 -31.01
CA GLU A 278 -7.02 -1.78 -31.73
C GLU A 278 -6.96 -2.94 -30.72
N ASP A 279 -7.72 -4.00 -30.95
CA ASP A 279 -7.80 -5.17 -30.07
C ASP A 279 -7.58 -6.48 -30.84
N TYR A 280 -6.79 -7.39 -30.26
CA TYR A 280 -6.70 -8.78 -30.71
C TYR A 280 -7.56 -9.65 -29.82
N SER A 281 -8.30 -10.59 -30.41
CA SER A 281 -8.99 -11.61 -29.63
C SER A 281 -8.80 -13.01 -30.24
N PHE A 282 -8.40 -13.95 -29.41
CA PHE A 282 -8.09 -15.31 -29.85
C PHE A 282 -8.31 -16.35 -28.73
N PRO A 283 -8.74 -17.58 -29.08
CA PRO A 283 -8.82 -18.68 -28.12
C PRO A 283 -7.46 -19.39 -27.96
N VAL A 284 -7.19 -19.86 -26.75
CA VAL A 284 -6.07 -20.79 -26.45
C VAL A 284 -6.65 -22.03 -25.79
N THR A 285 -6.16 -23.21 -26.23
CA THR A 285 -6.58 -24.50 -25.68
C THR A 285 -5.41 -25.22 -25.01
N SER A 286 -5.63 -25.73 -23.80
CA SER A 286 -4.67 -26.54 -23.04
C SER A 286 -5.19 -27.97 -22.87
N GLU A 287 -4.33 -28.94 -23.16
CA GLU A 287 -4.62 -30.37 -23.15
C GLU A 287 -3.64 -31.11 -22.23
N PHE A 288 -4.15 -31.92 -21.31
CA PHE A 288 -3.30 -32.79 -20.51
C PHE A 288 -3.95 -34.15 -20.20
N LYS A 289 -3.10 -35.18 -20.15
CA LYS A 289 -3.46 -36.55 -19.79
C LYS A 289 -2.29 -37.21 -19.05
N THR A 290 -2.55 -37.81 -17.91
CA THR A 290 -1.55 -38.65 -17.23
C THR A 290 -1.21 -39.88 -18.07
N ASP A 291 0.06 -40.03 -18.48
CA ASP A 291 0.57 -41.28 -19.03
C ASP A 291 0.92 -42.26 -17.91
N SER A 292 0.26 -43.42 -17.90
CA SER A 292 0.52 -44.51 -16.95
C SER A 292 1.46 -45.54 -17.60
N SER A 293 2.71 -45.18 -17.88
CA SER A 293 3.67 -46.04 -18.58
C SER A 293 4.84 -46.52 -17.73
N GLU A 294 4.62 -46.78 -16.44
CA GLU A 294 5.58 -47.50 -15.60
C GLU A 294 4.92 -48.69 -14.88
N GLY A 295 5.26 -49.90 -15.32
CA GLY A 295 4.92 -51.17 -14.66
C GLY A 295 3.49 -51.67 -14.90
N ASN A 296 3.31 -53.00 -14.83
CA ASN A 296 2.06 -53.73 -15.09
C ASN A 296 0.92 -53.43 -14.08
N VAL A 297 0.49 -52.17 -13.97
CA VAL A 297 -0.62 -51.69 -13.13
C VAL A 297 -1.82 -51.38 -14.04
N PRO A 298 -3.07 -51.72 -13.65
CA PRO A 298 -4.25 -51.38 -14.45
C PRO A 298 -4.33 -49.88 -14.75
N LYS A 299 -4.62 -49.54 -16.02
CA LYS A 299 -4.84 -48.16 -16.52
C LYS A 299 -6.08 -47.54 -15.89
N ILE A 300 -5.92 -46.93 -14.72
CA ILE A 300 -7.02 -46.30 -13.98
C ILE A 300 -6.83 -44.79 -14.04
N GLY A 301 -7.87 -44.06 -14.46
CA GLY A 301 -7.89 -42.59 -14.45
C GLY A 301 -7.26 -41.88 -15.66
N GLU A 302 -7.16 -42.53 -16.83
CA GLU A 302 -6.73 -41.92 -18.11
C GLU A 302 -7.76 -40.93 -18.68
N ASN A 303 -8.16 -39.92 -17.90
CA ASN A 303 -9.17 -38.95 -18.31
C ASN A 303 -8.50 -37.72 -18.93
N LEU A 304 -8.52 -37.62 -20.27
CA LEU A 304 -8.05 -36.44 -20.99
C LEU A 304 -8.81 -35.20 -20.52
N ARG A 305 -8.10 -34.10 -20.29
CA ARG A 305 -8.72 -32.81 -19.95
C ARG A 305 -8.33 -31.77 -20.98
N ILE A 306 -9.33 -31.26 -21.69
CA ILE A 306 -9.17 -30.17 -22.65
C ILE A 306 -9.94 -28.95 -22.12
N ILE A 307 -9.23 -27.87 -21.85
CA ILE A 307 -9.82 -26.60 -21.41
C ILE A 307 -9.45 -25.47 -22.38
N GLN A 308 -10.31 -24.47 -22.49
CA GLN A 308 -10.11 -23.34 -23.38
C GLN A 308 -10.46 -22.02 -22.70
N ALA A 309 -9.63 -21.01 -22.91
CA ALA A 309 -9.88 -19.62 -22.54
C ALA A 309 -9.82 -18.69 -23.77
N GLU A 310 -10.54 -17.58 -23.69
CA GLU A 310 -10.51 -16.51 -24.69
C GLU A 310 -9.68 -15.35 -24.14
N TYR A 311 -8.62 -15.00 -24.86
CA TYR A 311 -7.71 -13.91 -24.52
C TYR A 311 -8.00 -12.71 -25.42
N SER A 312 -7.83 -11.51 -24.87
CA SER A 312 -7.92 -10.25 -25.58
C SER A 312 -6.72 -9.38 -25.24
N ILE A 313 -6.01 -8.88 -26.26
CA ILE A 313 -4.90 -7.93 -26.09
C ILE A 313 -5.37 -6.58 -26.62
N ARG A 314 -5.36 -5.56 -25.76
CA ARG A 314 -5.53 -4.16 -26.19
C ARG A 314 -4.18 -3.63 -26.66
N VAL A 315 -4.11 -3.09 -27.88
CA VAL A 315 -2.92 -2.35 -28.32
C VAL A 315 -2.86 -1.05 -27.53
N PRO A 316 -1.81 -0.82 -26.72
CA PRO A 316 -1.70 0.39 -25.94
C PRO A 316 -1.34 1.58 -26.84
N ASN A 317 -1.70 2.78 -26.39
CA ASN A 317 -1.15 4.01 -26.96
C ASN A 317 0.29 4.22 -26.48
N TYR A 318 1.12 4.91 -27.28
CA TYR A 318 2.53 5.18 -26.95
C TYR A 318 2.70 5.81 -25.56
N ASP A 319 1.76 6.64 -25.14
CA ASP A 319 1.79 7.34 -23.86
C ASP A 319 1.32 6.49 -22.66
N GLU A 320 0.63 5.38 -22.91
CA GLU A 320 0.11 4.42 -21.90
C GLU A 320 1.15 3.36 -21.52
N VAL A 321 2.18 3.19 -22.35
CA VAL A 321 3.22 2.20 -22.12
C VAL A 321 4.35 2.78 -21.29
N ALA A 322 4.66 2.12 -20.19
CA ALA A 322 5.60 2.59 -19.18
C ALA A 322 7.08 2.67 -19.62
N PHE A 323 7.43 2.45 -20.90
CA PHE A 323 8.82 2.62 -21.36
C PHE A 323 9.26 4.08 -21.49
N LYS A 324 8.40 5.04 -21.15
CA LYS A 324 8.82 6.42 -20.85
C LYS A 324 9.73 6.39 -19.64
N GLU A 325 11.02 6.16 -19.89
CA GLU A 325 12.08 6.24 -18.89
C GLU A 325 11.65 5.67 -17.53
N SER A 326 11.07 4.47 -17.52
CA SER A 326 11.15 3.63 -16.33
C SER A 326 12.60 3.14 -16.22
N THR A 327 13.53 4.08 -16.04
CA THR A 327 14.74 3.83 -15.29
C THR A 327 14.28 3.64 -13.87
N VAL A 328 14.05 2.38 -13.51
CA VAL A 328 14.22 1.96 -12.12
C VAL A 328 15.69 2.21 -11.81
N ASN A 329 16.01 3.45 -11.49
CA ASN A 329 16.87 3.66 -10.37
C ASN A 329 16.10 3.10 -9.19
N VAL A 330 16.49 1.92 -8.72
CA VAL A 330 16.64 1.75 -7.28
C VAL A 330 17.78 2.69 -6.87
N THR A 331 17.58 4.00 -7.01
CA THR A 331 18.08 4.90 -6.00
C THR A 331 17.09 4.70 -4.88
N ASP A 332 17.59 4.41 -3.69
CA ASP A 332 16.87 4.33 -2.42
C ASP A 332 16.14 5.66 -2.05
N ASP A 333 15.79 6.50 -3.03
CA ASP A 333 15.29 7.87 -2.92
C ASP A 333 13.89 8.09 -3.51
N ILE A 334 13.26 7.10 -4.17
CA ILE A 334 11.79 7.16 -4.36
C ILE A 334 11.18 6.77 -3.02
N SER A 335 10.90 7.78 -2.20
CA SER A 335 10.16 7.64 -0.97
C SER A 335 8.80 7.01 -1.25
N ASP A 336 8.59 5.75 -0.84
CA ASP A 336 7.24 5.28 -0.52
C ASP A 336 6.73 6.20 0.60
N ILE A 337 5.97 7.23 0.23
CA ILE A 337 5.27 8.07 1.20
C ILE A 337 4.18 7.19 1.81
N VAL A 338 4.02 7.28 3.13
CA VAL A 338 2.91 6.61 3.82
C VAL A 338 1.60 7.13 3.22
N GLY A 339 0.84 6.29 2.52
CA GLY A 339 -0.31 6.75 1.72
C GLY A 339 -1.45 7.41 2.50
N LEU A 340 -1.42 7.36 3.84
CA LEU A 340 -2.22 8.23 4.71
C LEU A 340 -1.29 9.16 5.50
N THR A 341 -1.04 10.35 4.96
CA THR A 341 -0.11 11.35 5.50
C THR A 341 -0.84 12.66 5.80
N ILE A 342 -0.92 13.03 7.08
CA ILE A 342 -1.67 14.20 7.55
C ILE A 342 -0.71 15.19 8.22
N GLY A 343 -0.67 16.44 7.74
CA GLY A 343 0.19 17.51 8.25
C GLY A 343 -0.34 18.15 9.53
N GLY A 344 -1.67 18.25 9.67
CA GLY A 344 -2.36 18.69 10.87
C GLY A 344 -2.73 17.55 11.80
N ASP A 345 -3.85 17.68 12.50
CA ASP A 345 -4.37 16.66 13.40
C ASP A 345 -5.27 15.66 12.66
N MET A 346 -5.35 14.43 13.16
CA MET A 346 -6.45 13.53 12.83
C MET A 346 -7.48 13.54 13.95
N LYS A 347 -8.72 13.93 13.65
CA LYS A 347 -9.81 14.02 14.63
C LYS A 347 -10.92 13.07 14.23
N VAL A 348 -11.27 12.14 15.11
CA VAL A 348 -12.38 11.19 14.91
C VAL A 348 -13.48 11.53 15.90
N SER A 349 -14.67 11.84 15.38
CA SER A 349 -15.82 12.27 16.20
C SER A 349 -17.11 11.58 15.79
N ASN A 350 -17.75 10.91 16.76
CA ASN A 350 -19.13 10.42 16.69
C ASN A 350 -19.44 9.37 15.60
N VAL A 351 -18.42 8.72 15.05
CA VAL A 351 -18.58 7.61 14.10
C VAL A 351 -18.87 6.31 14.84
N ASN A 352 -19.71 5.44 14.27
CA ASN A 352 -19.99 4.14 14.87
C ASN A 352 -18.77 3.21 14.81
N LYS A 353 -18.11 3.22 13.64
CA LYS A 353 -16.95 2.38 13.37
C LYS A 353 -16.00 3.11 12.43
N LEU A 354 -14.71 3.09 12.75
CA LEU A 354 -13.62 3.45 11.84
C LEU A 354 -12.66 2.26 11.72
N ASN A 355 -12.33 1.84 10.50
CA ASN A 355 -11.21 0.94 10.24
C ASN A 355 -10.22 1.61 9.30
N VAL A 356 -8.95 1.65 9.68
CA VAL A 356 -7.84 2.15 8.88
C VAL A 356 -6.91 0.98 8.59
N THR A 357 -6.66 0.68 7.32
CA THR A 357 -5.71 -0.33 6.84
C THR A 357 -4.63 0.35 6.02
N GLY A 358 -3.38 -0.02 6.29
CA GLY A 358 -2.20 0.73 5.88
C GLY A 358 -1.60 1.53 7.02
N ASN A 359 -0.30 1.80 6.91
CA ASN A 359 0.39 2.69 7.84
C ASN A 359 -0.22 4.10 7.76
N ILE A 360 -0.25 4.80 8.89
CA ILE A 360 -0.70 6.19 8.94
C ILE A 360 0.35 7.07 9.61
N PHE A 361 0.63 8.21 9.00
CA PHE A 361 1.49 9.25 9.55
C PHE A 361 0.67 10.52 9.80
N VAL A 362 0.68 11.00 11.05
CA VAL A 362 0.01 12.24 11.47
C VAL A 362 1.03 13.15 12.14
N GLN A 363 1.51 14.15 11.42
CA GLN A 363 2.44 15.14 11.96
C GLN A 363 1.85 15.79 13.23
N GLY A 364 0.58 16.19 13.21
CA GLY A 364 -0.09 16.84 14.33
C GLY A 364 0.26 18.33 14.39
N LYS A 365 -0.70 19.14 14.83
CA LYS A 365 -0.44 20.57 15.06
C LYS A 365 0.50 20.72 16.25
N ASP A 366 1.55 21.50 16.05
CA ASP A 366 2.37 21.95 17.16
C ASP A 366 1.54 22.82 18.10
N PHE A 367 1.90 22.80 19.39
CA PHE A 367 1.31 23.72 20.33
C PHE A 367 1.82 25.14 20.01
N GLU A 368 0.96 26.00 19.47
CA GLU A 368 1.31 27.37 19.02
C GLU A 368 1.51 28.40 20.17
N GLY A 369 1.60 27.96 21.42
CA GLY A 369 1.78 28.85 22.58
C GLY A 369 3.16 28.75 23.24
N THR A 370 3.57 29.82 23.94
CA THR A 370 4.63 29.72 24.95
C THR A 370 4.09 28.85 26.09
N LEU A 371 4.66 27.66 26.29
CA LEU A 371 4.39 26.85 27.49
C LEU A 371 4.98 27.57 28.71
N ASP A 372 4.25 28.56 29.24
CA ASP A 372 4.49 29.09 30.57
C ASP A 372 4.12 28.03 31.61
N ASN A 373 4.73 28.09 32.80
CA ASN A 373 4.61 27.09 33.85
C ASN A 373 3.15 26.88 34.32
N SER A 374 2.27 27.87 34.13
CA SER A 374 0.86 27.84 34.52
C SER A 374 -0.04 26.92 33.67
N ASN A 375 0.25 26.77 32.38
CA ASN A 375 -0.60 26.01 31.44
C ASN A 375 -0.02 24.64 31.02
N ARG A 376 1.21 24.33 31.46
CA ARG A 376 2.00 23.18 31.00
C ARG A 376 1.44 21.80 31.31
N THR A 377 0.63 21.63 32.36
CA THR A 377 0.26 20.31 32.88
C THR A 377 -0.50 19.45 31.87
N PHE A 378 -1.40 20.05 31.07
CA PHE A 378 -2.29 19.33 30.16
C PHE A 378 -2.15 19.74 28.70
N GLU A 379 -1.68 20.95 28.41
CA GLU A 379 -1.50 21.42 27.02
C GLU A 379 -0.40 20.68 26.27
N LYS A 380 0.58 20.09 26.96
CA LYS A 380 1.60 19.23 26.32
C LYS A 380 1.04 17.97 25.63
N TYR A 381 -0.22 17.63 25.90
CA TYR A 381 -0.93 16.50 25.31
C TYR A 381 -1.82 16.90 24.11
N THR A 382 -1.72 18.13 23.61
CA THR A 382 -2.44 18.54 22.39
C THR A 382 -1.71 18.09 21.12
N GLY A 383 -2.45 18.12 20.00
CA GLY A 383 -1.98 17.76 18.66
C GLY A 383 -1.89 16.25 18.42
N GLY A 384 -1.88 15.84 17.16
CA GLY A 384 -1.73 14.45 16.73
C GLY A 384 -3.06 13.76 16.42
N ILE A 385 -3.30 12.59 17.02
CA ILE A 385 -4.49 11.77 16.76
C ILE A 385 -5.44 11.87 17.95
N ILE A 386 -6.66 12.35 17.71
CA ILE A 386 -7.66 12.61 18.75
C ILE A 386 -8.91 11.79 18.47
N LEU A 387 -9.19 10.82 19.35
CA LEU A 387 -10.34 9.94 19.26
C LEU A 387 -11.37 10.33 20.31
N ASN A 388 -12.58 10.71 19.90
CA ASN A 388 -13.63 11.11 20.82
C ASN A 388 -15.02 10.72 20.33
N ASN A 389 -15.90 10.42 21.28
CA ASN A 389 -17.30 10.17 20.98
C ASN A 389 -18.19 10.76 22.09
N SER A 390 -19.15 11.59 21.68
CA SER A 390 -20.10 12.23 22.58
C SER A 390 -21.27 11.33 22.97
N SER A 391 -21.45 10.17 22.32
CA SER A 391 -22.44 9.16 22.69
C SER A 391 -21.99 8.37 23.92
N THR A 392 -22.92 7.91 24.75
CA THR A 392 -22.64 7.06 25.93
C THR A 392 -22.26 5.62 25.57
N ILE A 393 -22.39 5.22 24.30
CA ILE A 393 -22.04 3.89 23.81
C ILE A 393 -20.63 3.95 23.20
N LYS A 394 -19.74 3.05 23.64
CA LYS A 394 -18.39 2.92 23.07
C LYS A 394 -18.45 2.68 21.57
N LYS A 395 -17.59 3.36 20.81
CA LYS A 395 -17.46 3.20 19.36
C LYS A 395 -16.09 2.64 18.98
N THR A 396 -16.08 1.79 17.97
CA THR A 396 -14.90 1.00 17.62
C THR A 396 -14.03 1.72 16.60
N ILE A 397 -12.74 1.88 16.91
CA ILE A 397 -11.75 2.49 16.03
C ILE A 397 -10.55 1.55 15.90
N ASN A 398 -10.31 1.02 14.71
CA ASN A 398 -9.22 0.08 14.46
C ASN A 398 -8.19 0.67 13.50
N PHE A 399 -6.93 0.71 13.94
CA PHE A 399 -5.76 0.85 13.09
C PHE A 399 -5.15 -0.53 12.89
N ASN A 400 -5.20 -1.05 11.67
CA ASN A 400 -4.81 -2.43 11.38
C ASN A 400 -3.28 -2.60 11.21
N ASP A 401 -2.55 -1.52 11.03
CA ASP A 401 -1.11 -1.48 10.80
C ASP A 401 -0.43 -0.44 11.70
N ASN A 402 0.76 0.06 11.33
CA ASN A 402 1.54 0.96 12.17
C ASN A 402 0.96 2.37 12.18
N VAL A 403 1.08 3.03 13.34
CA VAL A 403 0.59 4.39 13.56
C VAL A 403 1.75 5.27 14.01
N PHE A 404 1.95 6.38 13.32
CA PHE A 404 3.01 7.33 13.60
C PHE A 404 2.44 8.72 13.85
N THR A 405 2.83 9.37 14.94
CA THR A 405 2.50 10.78 15.16
C THR A 405 3.56 11.55 15.93
N ARG A 406 3.86 12.80 15.51
CA ARG A 406 4.71 13.71 16.31
C ARG A 406 3.96 14.32 17.49
N GLY A 407 2.64 14.23 17.45
CA GLY A 407 1.75 14.69 18.51
C GLY A 407 1.42 13.58 19.51
N THR A 408 0.25 13.73 20.12
CA THR A 408 -0.27 12.81 21.11
C THR A 408 -1.24 11.84 20.45
N PHE A 409 -1.14 10.56 20.79
CA PHE A 409 -2.23 9.61 20.56
C PHE A 409 -3.21 9.73 21.73
N ASN A 410 -4.29 10.48 21.53
CA ASN A 410 -5.24 10.86 22.57
C ASN A 410 -6.56 10.08 22.46
N ILE A 411 -6.89 9.31 23.48
CA ILE A 411 -8.22 8.72 23.66
C ILE A 411 -9.06 9.55 24.65
N LYS A 412 -10.21 10.05 24.19
CA LYS A 412 -11.15 10.81 25.01
C LYS A 412 -12.28 9.89 25.50
N ASN A 413 -13.53 10.27 25.25
CA ASN A 413 -14.70 9.60 25.82
C ASN A 413 -15.26 8.54 24.89
N ASN A 414 -15.73 7.42 25.45
CA ASN A 414 -16.56 6.42 24.78
C ASN A 414 -15.94 5.86 23.50
N VAL A 415 -14.64 5.57 23.53
CA VAL A 415 -13.88 5.00 22.40
C VAL A 415 -13.35 3.62 22.78
N ASP A 416 -13.51 2.65 21.89
CA ASP A 416 -12.82 1.37 21.92
C ASP A 416 -11.83 1.32 20.75
N ALA A 417 -10.58 1.67 21.03
CA ALA A 417 -9.51 1.82 20.05
C ALA A 417 -8.55 0.63 20.08
N ALA A 418 -8.15 0.14 18.91
CA ALA A 418 -7.12 -0.88 18.75
C ALA A 418 -6.08 -0.47 17.70
N VAL A 419 -4.81 -0.60 18.05
CA VAL A 419 -3.66 -0.52 17.12
C VAL A 419 -3.06 -1.92 17.03
N LYS A 420 -3.18 -2.55 15.86
CA LYS A 420 -2.68 -3.91 15.62
C LYS A 420 -1.19 -3.95 15.27
N GLY A 421 -0.67 -2.87 14.68
CA GLY A 421 0.75 -2.66 14.43
C GLY A 421 1.47 -2.00 15.61
N ASP A 422 2.59 -1.36 15.31
CA ASP A 422 3.39 -0.58 16.26
C ASP A 422 2.86 0.87 16.32
N LEU A 423 2.89 1.46 17.51
CA LEU A 423 2.54 2.87 17.74
C LEU A 423 3.81 3.66 18.09
N TYR A 424 4.12 4.69 17.29
CA TYR A 424 5.12 5.69 17.60
C TYR A 424 4.43 7.04 17.82
N ALA A 425 4.55 7.59 19.03
CA ALA A 425 3.90 8.85 19.39
C ALA A 425 4.75 9.68 20.33
N ARG A 426 4.61 11.01 20.34
CA ARG A 426 5.24 11.83 21.39
C ARG A 426 4.66 11.49 22.75
N ASN A 427 3.34 11.38 22.85
CA ASN A 427 2.65 10.96 24.09
C ASN A 427 1.53 9.96 23.77
N ILE A 428 1.16 9.16 24.78
CA ILE A 428 -0.15 8.50 24.85
C ILE A 428 -0.93 9.18 25.96
N TYR A 429 -2.16 9.64 25.69
CA TYR A 429 -2.97 10.31 26.70
C TYR A 429 -4.42 9.82 26.71
N ALA A 430 -4.88 9.37 27.87
CA ALA A 430 -6.29 9.19 28.16
C ALA A 430 -6.78 10.37 28.99
N GLY A 431 -7.44 11.34 28.35
CA GLY A 431 -7.99 12.49 29.04
C GLY A 431 -8.62 13.51 28.09
N ASN A 432 -9.31 14.50 28.65
CA ASN A 432 -9.98 15.55 27.89
C ASN A 432 -9.53 16.94 28.34
N GLY A 433 -8.25 17.25 28.05
CA GLY A 433 -7.60 18.47 28.53
C GLY A 433 -7.57 18.51 30.06
N ASN A 434 -8.14 19.56 30.65
CA ASN A 434 -8.27 19.71 32.11
C ASN A 434 -9.38 18.84 32.72
N ASN A 435 -10.22 18.20 31.90
CA ASN A 435 -11.28 17.31 32.37
C ASN A 435 -10.85 15.85 32.28
N LYS A 436 -11.50 14.99 33.07
CA LYS A 436 -11.34 13.54 32.93
C LYS A 436 -12.02 13.09 31.63
N SER A 437 -11.41 12.13 30.93
CA SER A 437 -12.17 11.33 29.96
C SER A 437 -12.87 10.16 30.66
N ASP A 438 -13.80 9.50 29.98
CA ASP A 438 -14.56 8.39 30.55
C ASP A 438 -14.81 7.26 29.55
N ASN A 439 -14.95 6.04 30.10
CA ASN A 439 -15.49 4.87 29.41
C ASN A 439 -14.77 4.56 28.08
N SER A 440 -13.45 4.45 28.10
CA SER A 440 -12.65 4.16 26.90
C SER A 440 -11.75 2.95 27.04
N THR A 441 -11.29 2.42 25.92
CA THR A 441 -10.31 1.33 25.88
C THR A 441 -9.32 1.62 24.76
N LEU A 442 -8.04 1.42 25.02
CA LEU A 442 -6.98 1.42 24.01
C LEU A 442 -6.22 0.11 24.14
N THR A 443 -6.11 -0.63 23.04
CA THR A 443 -5.31 -1.84 22.96
C THR A 443 -4.23 -1.67 21.89
N ILE A 444 -2.97 -1.87 22.26
CA ILE A 444 -1.82 -1.87 21.35
C ILE A 444 -1.23 -3.28 21.37
N ASN A 445 -1.41 -4.01 20.26
CA ASN A 445 -1.10 -5.44 20.19
C ASN A 445 0.41 -5.72 20.10
N LYS A 446 1.20 -4.75 19.62
CA LYS A 446 2.65 -4.83 19.49
C LYS A 446 3.34 -3.78 20.37
N GLU A 447 4.25 -3.00 19.80
CA GLU A 447 5.07 -2.06 20.53
C GLU A 447 4.44 -0.67 20.59
N ALA A 448 4.49 -0.04 21.76
CA ALA A 448 4.27 1.38 21.94
C ALA A 448 5.60 2.05 22.25
N VAL A 449 6.10 2.86 21.31
CA VAL A 449 7.35 3.62 21.45
C VAL A 449 7.02 5.09 21.60
N ILE A 450 7.31 5.66 22.77
CA ILE A 450 6.99 7.06 23.06
C ILE A 450 8.18 7.85 23.56
N ASP A 451 8.26 9.10 23.12
CA ASP A 451 9.36 10.01 23.47
C ASP A 451 9.04 10.94 24.67
N ASN A 452 7.85 10.82 25.24
CA ASN A 452 7.46 11.55 26.44
C ASN A 452 6.47 10.67 27.22
N ASP A 453 5.39 11.21 27.77
CA ASP A 453 4.61 10.49 28.78
C ASP A 453 3.52 9.59 28.20
N LEU A 454 3.27 8.48 28.91
CA LEU A 454 1.96 7.83 28.93
C LEU A 454 1.19 8.37 30.13
N ALA A 455 0.08 9.07 29.89
CA ALA A 455 -0.69 9.71 30.95
C ALA A 455 -2.16 9.31 30.96
N VAL A 456 -2.71 9.16 32.16
CA VAL A 456 -4.12 8.81 32.38
C VAL A 456 -4.75 9.81 33.33
N LYS A 457 -5.77 10.50 32.85
CA LYS A 457 -6.70 11.33 33.61
C LYS A 457 -8.10 10.98 33.13
N ALA A 458 -8.58 9.82 33.55
CA ALA A 458 -9.79 9.23 33.04
C ALA A 458 -10.50 8.40 34.12
N THR A 459 -11.79 8.16 33.94
CA THR A 459 -12.59 7.16 34.65
C THR A 459 -12.93 6.00 33.71
N ASN A 460 -13.10 4.80 34.26
CA ASN A 460 -13.49 3.58 33.51
C ASN A 460 -12.75 3.38 32.19
N THR A 461 -11.45 3.70 32.18
CA THR A 461 -10.62 3.66 30.98
C THR A 461 -9.50 2.65 31.13
N ALA A 462 -9.36 1.75 30.15
CA ALA A 462 -8.32 0.73 30.16
C ALA A 462 -7.34 0.97 29.01
N ILE A 463 -6.04 1.01 29.30
CA ILE A 463 -4.98 1.01 28.30
C ILE A 463 -4.20 -0.30 28.42
N ASN A 464 -4.22 -1.10 27.37
CA ASN A 464 -3.52 -2.39 27.29
C ASN A 464 -2.44 -2.31 26.23
N ILE A 465 -1.20 -2.60 26.62
CA ILE A 465 -0.03 -2.55 25.75
C ILE A 465 0.71 -3.87 25.89
N ASN A 466 1.19 -4.43 24.78
CA ASN A 466 2.02 -5.62 24.85
C ASN A 466 3.45 -5.26 25.29
N ASP A 467 4.12 -4.44 24.47
CA ASP A 467 5.49 -4.00 24.69
C ASP A 467 5.56 -2.47 24.81
N PHE A 468 6.16 -1.95 25.88
CA PHE A 468 6.25 -0.51 26.12
C PHE A 468 7.68 0.00 26.15
N TYR A 469 7.95 1.06 25.39
CA TYR A 469 9.24 1.74 25.32
C TYR A 469 9.05 3.26 25.50
N GLY A 470 9.21 3.74 26.73
CA GLY A 470 9.42 5.17 27.01
C GLY A 470 10.89 5.50 26.87
N ILE A 471 11.29 6.11 25.75
CA ILE A 471 12.69 6.16 25.30
C ILE A 471 13.48 7.41 25.73
N ASN A 472 12.80 8.43 26.27
CA ASN A 472 13.44 9.70 26.61
C ASN A 472 13.82 9.79 28.09
N ASP A 473 15.11 10.01 28.34
CA ASP A 473 15.75 10.12 29.65
C ASP A 473 16.22 11.54 29.98
N LYS A 474 16.04 12.52 29.09
CA LYS A 474 16.68 13.84 29.19
C LYS A 474 16.17 14.65 30.38
N THR A 475 16.84 14.50 31.51
CA THR A 475 16.62 15.27 32.74
C THR A 475 17.27 16.65 32.64
N VAL A 476 16.59 17.58 31.96
CA VAL A 476 16.73 19.05 32.08
C VAL A 476 18.15 19.62 31.88
N GLU A 477 18.43 20.10 30.66
CA GLU A 477 19.09 21.41 30.44
C GLU A 477 18.97 21.91 28.98
N GLU A 478 18.76 21.03 27.99
CA GLU A 478 18.57 21.43 26.60
C GLU A 478 17.31 20.79 25.97
N GLY A 479 16.23 21.57 25.86
CA GLY A 479 15.01 21.16 25.16
C GLY A 479 13.82 22.08 25.42
N THR A 480 12.88 22.15 24.47
CA THR A 480 11.59 22.83 24.69
C THR A 480 10.87 22.20 25.88
N LYS A 481 10.34 23.03 26.80
CA LYS A 481 9.77 22.63 28.11
C LYS A 481 8.68 21.53 28.06
N ALA A 482 8.21 21.16 26.87
CA ALA A 482 7.20 20.14 26.57
C ALA A 482 7.71 18.68 26.68
N ARG A 483 9.00 18.41 26.42
CA ARG A 483 9.59 17.05 26.33
C ARG A 483 10.66 16.88 27.41
N LYS A 484 10.27 16.37 28.59
CA LYS A 484 11.16 16.32 29.76
C LYS A 484 11.57 14.90 30.17
N SER A 485 10.77 13.88 29.87
CA SER A 485 11.03 12.51 30.29
C SER A 485 9.91 11.59 29.83
N SER A 486 10.24 10.35 29.47
CA SER A 486 9.24 9.33 29.21
C SER A 486 8.82 8.56 30.47
N SER A 487 7.75 9.02 31.12
CA SER A 487 7.20 8.39 32.33
C SER A 487 5.76 7.89 32.15
N ILE A 488 5.29 7.03 33.07
CA ILE A 488 3.87 6.68 33.19
C ILE A 488 3.26 7.52 34.32
N ILE A 489 2.20 8.27 34.01
CA ILE A 489 1.57 9.22 34.94
C ILE A 489 0.09 8.89 35.10
N ILE A 490 -0.33 8.53 36.31
CA ILE A 490 -1.74 8.36 36.66
C ILE A 490 -2.19 9.59 37.46
N ASN A 491 -2.89 10.49 36.79
CA ASN A 491 -3.47 11.71 37.36
C ASN A 491 -4.96 11.54 37.67
N ASP A 492 -5.32 10.37 38.18
CA ASP A 492 -6.66 10.08 38.69
C ASP A 492 -6.64 10.03 40.22
N TYR A 493 -7.74 10.44 40.85
CA TYR A 493 -7.93 10.41 42.30
C TYR A 493 -8.97 9.34 42.62
N LYS A 494 -8.63 8.39 43.49
CA LYS A 494 -9.56 7.37 44.00
C LYS A 494 -10.80 8.04 44.58
N THR A 495 -11.90 7.99 43.86
CA THR A 495 -13.21 8.45 44.35
C THR A 495 -14.07 7.27 44.76
N ASN A 496 -14.08 6.17 43.99
CA ASN A 496 -14.69 4.86 44.33
C ASN A 496 -14.00 3.72 43.54
N ASP A 497 -14.14 2.46 43.99
CA ASP A 497 -13.58 1.28 43.30
C ASP A 497 -14.20 1.02 41.91
N SER A 498 -15.41 1.52 41.66
CA SER A 498 -16.17 1.33 40.41
C SER A 498 -15.76 2.23 39.25
N ASP A 499 -14.90 3.23 39.49
CA ASP A 499 -14.57 4.29 38.52
C ASP A 499 -13.10 4.23 38.06
N LYS A 500 -12.40 3.15 38.40
CA LYS A 500 -10.95 3.02 38.21
C LYS A 500 -10.58 2.86 36.74
N SER A 501 -9.57 3.62 36.33
CA SER A 501 -8.84 3.38 35.10
C SER A 501 -7.66 2.43 35.34
N SER A 502 -7.19 1.76 34.29
CA SER A 502 -6.07 0.82 34.36
C SER A 502 -5.10 1.00 33.20
N VAL A 503 -3.83 0.71 33.47
CA VAL A 503 -2.77 0.59 32.45
C VAL A 503 -2.13 -0.78 32.62
N THR A 504 -2.17 -1.62 31.62
CA THR A 504 -1.60 -2.97 31.66
C THR A 504 -0.55 -3.11 30.57
N ILE A 505 0.70 -3.38 30.97
CA ILE A 505 1.78 -3.78 30.07
C ILE A 505 2.03 -5.27 30.27
N SER A 506 2.10 -6.06 29.18
CA SER A 506 1.97 -7.52 29.26
C SER A 506 3.28 -8.30 29.15
N ASP A 507 4.22 -7.93 28.25
CA ASP A 507 5.46 -8.71 28.05
C ASP A 507 6.72 -7.95 28.55
N LYS A 508 7.02 -6.76 28.03
CA LYS A 508 8.18 -5.97 28.48
C LYS A 508 7.91 -4.47 28.56
N ALA A 509 8.58 -3.82 29.51
CA ALA A 509 8.49 -2.38 29.73
C ALA A 509 9.88 -1.78 29.94
N TYR A 510 10.23 -0.76 29.15
CA TYR A 510 11.40 0.10 29.33
C TYR A 510 10.92 1.52 29.59
N ILE A 511 11.19 2.07 30.77
CA ILE A 511 10.71 3.39 31.20
C ILE A 511 11.91 4.26 31.55
N MET A 512 12.41 4.99 30.55
CA MET A 512 13.67 5.72 30.65
C MET A 512 13.51 7.13 31.21
N GLY A 513 12.31 7.57 31.56
CA GLY A 513 12.07 8.87 32.18
C GLY A 513 11.52 8.82 33.60
N VAL A 514 11.44 10.01 34.21
CA VAL A 514 10.81 10.25 35.51
C VAL A 514 9.78 11.37 35.46
N ALA A 515 8.76 11.25 36.29
CA ALA A 515 7.65 12.20 36.39
C ALA A 515 8.08 13.50 37.08
N HIS A 516 7.25 14.53 36.91
CA HIS A 516 7.44 15.84 37.52
C HIS A 516 6.19 16.27 38.27
N ILE A 517 6.37 16.88 39.44
CA ILE A 517 5.30 17.53 40.18
C ILE A 517 5.12 18.94 39.62
N ASN A 518 3.87 19.39 39.54
CA ASN A 518 3.53 20.74 39.08
C ASN A 518 3.77 21.78 40.18
N THR A 519 5.04 22.00 40.52
CA THR A 519 5.50 23.11 41.36
C THR A 519 5.98 24.27 40.49
N GLN A 520 6.31 25.42 41.10
CA GLN A 520 6.80 26.62 40.42
C GLN A 520 8.01 26.32 39.54
N ASP A 521 8.99 25.56 40.06
CA ASP A 521 10.19 25.17 39.32
C ASP A 521 10.03 23.84 38.57
N GLY A 522 8.92 23.13 38.80
CA GLY A 522 8.60 21.84 38.19
C GLY A 522 9.48 20.72 38.73
N TYR A 523 9.29 20.37 40.01
CA TYR A 523 10.08 19.41 40.75
C TYR A 523 10.17 18.05 40.04
N GLN A 524 11.39 17.66 39.67
CA GLN A 524 11.67 16.34 39.13
C GLN A 524 11.66 15.29 40.24
N THR A 525 10.83 14.25 40.08
CA THR A 525 10.72 13.12 40.99
C THR A 525 11.78 12.05 40.71
N GLY A 526 11.81 11.01 41.54
CA GLY A 526 12.49 9.74 41.25
C GLY A 526 11.53 8.65 40.78
N GLU A 527 10.33 8.99 40.28
CA GLU A 527 9.27 8.04 39.91
C GLU A 527 9.21 7.87 38.38
N SER A 528 9.44 6.66 37.87
CA SER A 528 9.17 6.31 36.46
C SER A 528 7.71 5.93 36.23
N VAL A 529 7.03 5.43 37.27
CA VAL A 529 5.57 5.30 37.30
C VAL A 529 5.08 6.12 38.49
N ALA A 530 4.39 7.22 38.20
CA ALA A 530 3.91 8.17 39.20
C ALA A 530 2.39 8.12 39.29
N VAL A 531 1.88 8.04 40.51
CA VAL A 531 0.44 8.07 40.79
C VAL A 531 0.15 9.25 41.69
N LYS A 532 -0.85 10.05 41.33
CA LYS A 532 -1.24 11.23 42.09
C LYS A 532 -1.53 10.88 43.54
N GLY A 533 -0.86 11.58 44.46
CA GLY A 533 -0.93 11.35 45.90
C GLY A 533 0.33 10.70 46.47
N ASN A 534 1.03 9.85 45.72
CA ASN A 534 2.25 9.20 46.19
C ASN A 534 3.44 10.16 46.36
N TYR A 535 3.37 11.33 45.71
CA TYR A 535 4.35 12.42 45.86
C TYR A 535 4.51 12.89 47.32
N LYS A 536 3.60 12.52 48.22
CA LYS A 536 3.75 12.66 49.68
C LYS A 536 5.14 12.26 50.16
N ALA A 537 5.74 11.22 49.58
CA ALA A 537 7.10 10.76 49.91
C ALA A 537 8.17 11.86 49.79
N TYR A 538 7.95 12.85 48.94
CA TYR A 538 8.87 13.98 48.76
C TYR A 538 8.51 15.20 49.60
N SER A 539 7.36 15.23 50.26
CA SER A 539 6.84 16.41 50.96
C SER A 539 6.62 16.23 52.45
N VAL A 540 6.76 15.00 52.94
CA VAL A 540 6.60 14.64 54.34
C VAL A 540 7.88 13.94 54.80
N PRO A 541 8.54 14.43 55.86
CA PRO A 541 9.71 13.78 56.42
C PRO A 541 9.46 12.31 56.75
N ASP A 542 10.38 11.42 56.40
CA ASP A 542 10.33 10.04 56.85
C ASP A 542 10.91 9.95 58.28
N PRO A 543 10.12 9.53 59.29
CA PRO A 543 10.60 9.42 60.67
C PRO A 543 11.79 8.46 60.84
N SER A 544 12.01 7.57 59.87
CA SER A 544 13.11 6.60 59.87
C SER A 544 14.43 7.13 59.30
N VAL A 545 14.43 8.33 58.71
CA VAL A 545 15.61 8.97 58.11
C VAL A 545 15.98 10.20 58.95
N SER A 546 17.24 10.28 59.40
CA SER A 546 17.75 11.49 60.06
C SER A 546 18.28 12.48 59.02
N ASP A 547 18.14 13.77 59.32
CA ASP A 547 18.73 14.88 58.56
C ASP A 547 18.22 15.11 57.13
N GLU A 548 16.95 14.78 56.86
CA GLU A 548 16.31 15.17 55.59
C GLU A 548 16.19 16.69 55.47
N LYS A 549 16.59 17.23 54.32
CA LYS A 549 16.46 18.64 53.99
C LYS A 549 15.30 18.83 53.03
N PHE A 550 14.50 19.85 53.29
CA PHE A 550 13.38 20.24 52.44
C PHE A 550 13.58 21.68 52.01
N LYS A 551 13.17 21.98 50.78
CA LYS A 551 13.07 23.33 50.23
C LYS A 551 11.62 23.63 49.88
N TYR A 552 11.28 24.91 49.90
CA TYR A 552 9.97 25.36 49.44
C TYR A 552 10.02 25.58 47.93
N ASP A 553 9.13 24.92 47.19
CA ASP A 553 8.92 25.04 45.76
C ASP A 553 7.40 25.08 45.55
N GLU A 554 6.85 26.29 45.38
CA GLU A 554 5.42 26.57 45.50
C GLU A 554 4.59 25.58 44.66
N PRO A 555 3.51 24.98 45.23
CA PRO A 555 2.93 25.23 46.55
C PRO A 555 3.42 24.27 47.65
N LEU A 556 4.44 23.46 47.39
CA LEU A 556 4.85 22.36 48.27
C LEU A 556 6.19 22.64 48.96
N GLN A 557 6.40 22.02 50.11
CA GLN A 557 7.74 21.72 50.59
C GLN A 557 8.16 20.39 49.98
N VAL A 558 9.33 20.34 49.35
CA VAL A 558 9.83 19.18 48.62
C VAL A 558 11.24 18.83 49.10
N LEU A 559 11.58 17.54 49.04
CA LEU A 559 12.90 17.02 49.40
C LEU A 559 13.98 17.73 48.58
N ASP A 560 14.94 18.34 49.27
CA ASP A 560 16.09 19.04 48.68
C ASP A 560 17.18 18.05 48.28
N GLU A 561 16.87 17.27 47.24
CA GLU A 561 17.78 16.36 46.59
C GLU A 561 17.75 16.65 45.08
N GLY A 562 18.90 16.58 44.42
CA GLY A 562 19.02 16.78 42.98
C GLY A 562 19.08 15.47 42.20
N ASP A 563 19.63 14.42 42.81
CA ASP A 563 19.91 13.15 42.15
C ASP A 563 18.65 12.26 42.05
N VAL A 564 18.31 11.87 40.81
CA VAL A 564 17.13 11.05 40.50
C VAL A 564 17.19 9.67 41.15
N TYR A 565 18.35 9.02 41.18
CA TYR A 565 18.52 7.68 41.77
C TYR A 565 18.39 7.72 43.29
N LYS A 566 18.88 8.79 43.93
CA LYS A 566 18.65 9.01 45.36
C LYS A 566 17.19 9.27 45.67
N LYS A 567 16.49 10.07 44.85
CA LYS A 567 15.04 10.27 44.96
C LYS A 567 14.23 9.00 44.75
N ALA A 568 14.62 8.15 43.81
CA ALA A 568 13.99 6.85 43.56
C ALA A 568 14.16 5.92 44.78
N THR A 569 15.38 5.88 45.32
CA THR A 569 15.70 5.10 46.52
C THR A 569 14.95 5.61 47.74
N HIS A 570 14.86 6.93 47.89
CA HIS A 570 14.06 7.58 48.93
C HIS A 570 12.58 7.17 48.83
N PHE A 571 11.98 7.33 47.65
CA PHE A 571 10.59 6.97 47.40
C PHE A 571 10.29 5.48 47.67
N PHE A 572 11.17 4.58 47.21
CA PHE A 572 11.04 3.16 47.50
C PHE A 572 11.10 2.87 49.00
N LYS A 573 12.08 3.45 49.72
CA LYS A 573 12.20 3.27 51.18
C LYS A 573 11.00 3.82 51.93
N TYR A 574 10.45 4.95 51.48
CA TYR A 574 9.26 5.54 52.04
C TYR A 574 8.05 4.59 51.92
N TRP A 575 7.85 3.96 50.76
CA TRP A 575 6.64 3.18 50.51
C TRP A 575 6.74 1.67 50.77
N LYS A 576 7.95 1.08 50.80
CA LYS A 576 8.12 -0.39 50.89
C LYS A 576 7.46 -1.02 52.12
N ASP A 577 7.37 -0.27 53.22
CA ASP A 577 6.74 -0.74 54.47
C ASP A 577 5.29 -0.21 54.62
N ARG A 578 4.80 0.58 53.66
CA ARG A 578 3.50 1.27 53.63
C ARG A 578 2.63 0.75 52.47
N ILE A 579 2.45 -0.57 52.37
CA ILE A 579 1.77 -1.25 51.23
C ILE A 579 0.30 -1.64 51.48
N SER A 580 -0.19 -1.49 52.72
CA SER A 580 -1.58 -1.77 53.12
C SER A 580 -2.05 -0.84 54.24
N GLY A 581 -3.37 -0.62 54.38
CA GLY A 581 -3.96 0.28 55.37
C GLY A 581 -4.34 1.66 54.82
N GLN A 582 -4.74 2.58 55.70
CA GLN A 582 -5.24 3.92 55.31
C GLN A 582 -4.15 4.86 54.74
N ASP A 583 -2.88 4.55 55.00
CA ASP A 583 -1.72 5.31 54.51
C ASP A 583 -0.86 4.48 53.55
N SER A 584 -1.50 3.64 52.73
CA SER A 584 -0.81 2.77 51.79
C SER A 584 -0.56 3.42 50.45
N ILE A 585 0.52 3.02 49.79
CA ILE A 585 0.82 3.39 48.40
C ILE A 585 -0.35 3.10 47.46
N ASP A 586 -0.60 4.01 46.51
CA ASP A 586 -1.55 3.79 45.43
C ASP A 586 -0.85 3.32 44.15
N CYS A 587 -1.26 2.17 43.63
CA CYS A 587 -0.75 1.63 42.37
C CYS A 587 -1.46 2.19 41.13
N GLY A 588 -2.55 2.95 41.29
CA GLY A 588 -3.24 3.64 40.20
C GLY A 588 -3.80 2.74 39.09
N GLY A 589 -4.00 1.44 39.37
CA GLY A 589 -4.43 0.45 38.37
C GLY A 589 -3.36 0.07 37.34
N VAL A 590 -2.08 0.35 37.63
CA VAL A 590 -0.97 0.01 36.73
C VAL A 590 -0.53 -1.43 36.96
N THR A 591 -0.48 -2.25 35.91
CA THR A 591 0.05 -3.61 35.93
C THR A 591 1.25 -3.70 35.00
N LEU A 592 2.36 -4.25 35.50
CA LEU A 592 3.63 -4.34 34.79
C LEU A 592 4.13 -5.79 34.75
N PRO A 593 4.87 -6.18 33.70
CA PRO A 593 5.47 -7.50 33.61
C PRO A 593 6.73 -7.61 34.47
N SER A 594 7.18 -8.84 34.71
CA SER A 594 8.46 -9.08 35.42
C SER A 594 9.66 -8.47 34.69
N LYS A 595 9.63 -8.43 33.35
CA LYS A 595 10.61 -7.78 32.47
C LYS A 595 10.37 -6.27 32.36
N THR A 596 10.39 -5.59 33.50
CA THR A 596 10.30 -4.14 33.57
C THR A 596 11.66 -3.55 33.94
N TYR A 597 12.11 -2.55 33.18
CA TYR A 597 13.36 -1.81 33.38
C TYR A 597 13.04 -0.32 33.46
N SER A 598 13.48 0.34 34.53
CA SER A 598 13.15 1.75 34.78
C SER A 598 14.32 2.47 35.44
N ILE A 599 14.53 3.74 35.08
CA ILE A 599 15.56 4.60 35.69
C ILE A 599 15.13 5.12 37.07
N GLY A 600 13.83 5.21 37.32
CA GLY A 600 13.22 5.61 38.59
C GLY A 600 12.46 4.48 39.24
N ALA A 601 11.95 4.76 40.45
CA ALA A 601 11.07 3.87 41.18
C ALA A 601 9.73 3.69 40.44
N ILE A 602 9.12 2.53 40.59
CA ILE A 602 7.86 2.18 39.95
C ILE A 602 6.83 1.74 40.99
N VAL A 603 5.56 2.01 40.70
CA VAL A 603 4.39 1.55 41.45
C VAL A 603 3.48 0.73 40.53
N TYR A 604 2.96 -0.39 41.01
CA TYR A 604 2.21 -1.35 40.19
C TYR A 604 1.38 -2.32 41.05
N ASP A 605 0.29 -2.88 40.53
CA ASP A 605 -0.74 -3.59 41.30
C ASP A 605 -0.51 -5.11 41.42
N ASN A 606 0.66 -5.60 40.98
CA ASN A 606 1.06 -7.00 41.10
C ASN A 606 2.34 -7.11 41.95
N GLY A 607 2.46 -8.08 42.85
CA GLY A 607 3.67 -8.27 43.67
C GLY A 607 3.87 -7.23 44.79
N ASP A 608 5.09 -6.67 44.90
CA ASP A 608 5.55 -5.84 46.03
C ASP A 608 4.95 -4.42 46.10
N LYS A 609 4.09 -4.08 45.15
CA LYS A 609 3.47 -2.76 44.92
C LYS A 609 4.39 -1.59 44.58
N VAL A 610 5.64 -1.63 45.05
CA VAL A 610 6.66 -0.64 44.78
C VAL A 610 8.00 -1.32 44.56
N ARG A 611 8.78 -0.83 43.59
CA ARG A 611 10.13 -1.31 43.34
C ARG A 611 11.04 -0.12 43.08
N ASN A 612 12.26 -0.19 43.60
CA ASN A 612 13.27 0.83 43.30
C ASN A 612 13.66 0.80 41.81
N ALA A 613 14.41 1.82 41.37
CA ALA A 613 15.05 1.83 40.06
C ALA A 613 15.82 0.54 39.81
N SER A 614 15.73 0.04 38.58
CA SER A 614 16.55 -1.11 38.16
C SER A 614 17.95 -0.61 37.79
N PRO A 615 19.02 -1.39 38.02
CA PRO A 615 20.36 -0.98 37.60
C PRO A 615 20.35 -0.68 36.10
N TYR A 616 20.69 0.55 35.73
CA TYR A 616 20.88 0.95 34.35
C TYR A 616 22.13 0.26 33.81
N ASP A 617 21.94 -0.73 32.96
CA ASP A 617 23.04 -1.41 32.26
C ASP A 617 23.33 -0.67 30.96
N ALA A 618 24.60 -0.33 30.72
CA ALA A 618 25.05 0.26 29.46
C ALA A 618 24.66 -0.61 28.24
N GLY A 619 24.53 -1.92 28.42
CA GLY A 619 24.02 -2.84 27.40
C GLY A 619 22.56 -2.60 27.01
N VAL A 620 21.69 -2.15 27.94
CA VAL A 620 20.28 -1.81 27.63
C VAL A 620 20.21 -0.55 26.79
N GLU A 621 21.00 0.46 27.12
CA GLU A 621 21.06 1.70 26.34
C GLU A 621 21.54 1.44 24.91
N ILE A 622 22.68 0.75 24.76
CA ILE A 622 23.30 0.54 23.45
C ILE A 622 22.47 -0.39 22.56
N ASN A 623 21.91 -1.47 23.11
CA ASN A 623 21.30 -2.53 22.30
C ASN A 623 19.78 -2.43 22.21
N ILE A 624 19.12 -1.63 23.04
CA ILE A 624 17.65 -1.55 23.09
C ILE A 624 17.17 -0.12 22.92
N ILE A 625 17.55 0.79 23.82
CA ILE A 625 16.99 2.15 23.81
C ILE A 625 17.52 2.97 22.65
N GLY A 626 18.84 2.99 22.43
CA GLY A 626 19.49 3.67 21.31
C GLY A 626 18.87 3.31 19.96
N PRO A 627 18.76 2.02 19.60
CA PRO A 627 18.06 1.59 18.38
C PRO A 627 16.60 2.07 18.32
N LYS A 628 15.84 2.01 19.42
CA LYS A 628 14.46 2.51 19.45
C LYS A 628 14.36 4.04 19.26
N ARG A 629 15.36 4.81 19.69
CA ARG A 629 15.46 6.25 19.41
C ARG A 629 15.67 6.53 17.93
N LEU A 630 16.51 5.72 17.26
CA LEU A 630 16.69 5.80 15.80
C LEU A 630 15.43 5.40 15.06
N ASP A 631 14.76 4.33 15.47
CA ASP A 631 13.47 3.90 14.89
C ASP A 631 12.40 4.97 15.07
N PHE A 632 12.32 5.59 16.24
CA PHE A 632 11.43 6.72 16.48
C PHE A 632 11.76 7.88 15.55
N ALA A 633 13.03 8.28 15.43
CA ALA A 633 13.42 9.39 14.55
C ALA A 633 13.08 9.10 13.08
N ARG A 634 13.33 7.88 12.62
CA ARG A 634 12.98 7.44 11.26
C ARG A 634 11.46 7.54 11.07
N ASN A 635 10.68 6.91 11.93
CA ASN A 635 9.23 6.80 11.69
C ASN A 635 8.44 8.08 12.01
N VAL A 636 8.99 8.98 12.83
CA VAL A 636 8.28 10.17 13.33
C VAL A 636 8.83 11.46 12.74
N TYR A 637 10.13 11.58 12.45
CA TYR A 637 10.72 12.81 11.90
C TYR A 637 11.00 12.76 10.40
N THR A 638 11.05 11.58 9.79
CA THR A 638 11.00 11.43 8.33
C THR A 638 9.58 11.05 7.93
N ILE A 639 9.13 11.54 6.77
CA ILE A 639 7.81 11.22 6.20
C ILE A 639 7.94 10.07 5.20
N SER A 640 9.13 9.92 4.63
CA SER A 640 9.50 8.82 3.76
C SER A 640 10.07 7.65 4.57
N SER A 641 9.45 6.48 4.51
CA SER A 641 9.88 5.29 5.26
C SER A 641 11.18 4.67 4.73
N ASN A 642 11.55 5.00 3.49
CA ASN A 642 12.67 4.39 2.76
C ASN A 642 13.86 5.33 2.56
N LYS A 643 13.88 6.51 3.18
CA LYS A 643 15.02 7.41 3.05
C LYS A 643 16.28 6.72 3.59
N GLY A 644 17.34 6.69 2.79
CA GLY A 644 18.67 6.16 3.15
C GLY A 644 19.38 6.98 4.24
N CYS A 645 18.67 7.48 5.26
CA CYS A 645 19.24 8.20 6.39
C CYS A 645 20.22 7.29 7.14
N THR A 646 21.43 7.81 7.35
CA THR A 646 22.43 7.19 8.21
C THR A 646 21.96 7.19 9.66
N ASN A 647 22.45 6.24 10.46
CA ASN A 647 22.17 6.23 11.90
C ASN A 647 22.60 7.52 12.60
N GLN A 648 23.62 8.23 12.08
CA GLN A 648 24.06 9.50 12.64
C GLN A 648 23.03 10.61 12.38
N GLU A 649 22.49 10.72 11.17
CA GLU A 649 21.44 11.71 10.87
C GLU A 649 20.17 11.47 11.68
N LEU A 650 19.76 10.21 11.84
CA LEU A 650 18.62 9.84 12.69
C LEU A 650 18.88 10.18 14.16
N LYS A 651 20.11 9.94 14.63
CA LYS A 651 20.53 10.32 15.98
C LYS A 651 20.49 11.84 16.17
N ASP A 652 21.00 12.60 15.22
CA ASP A 652 21.02 14.06 15.27
C ASP A 652 19.59 14.63 15.23
N LEU A 653 18.70 14.07 14.42
CA LEU A 653 17.26 14.42 14.43
C LEU A 653 16.63 14.14 15.79
N TYR A 654 16.90 12.97 16.38
CA TYR A 654 16.40 12.64 17.71
C TYR A 654 16.93 13.60 18.79
N ASP A 655 18.25 13.78 18.82
CA ASP A 655 18.91 14.58 19.85
C ASP A 655 18.51 16.05 19.79
N ASN A 656 18.30 16.58 18.58
CA ASN A 656 17.80 17.93 18.35
C ASN A 656 16.26 18.03 18.35
N VAL A 657 15.56 17.05 18.93
CA VAL A 657 14.12 17.15 19.22
C VAL A 657 13.28 17.28 17.93
N GLY A 658 13.75 16.72 16.82
CA GLY A 658 13.14 16.84 15.50
C GLY A 658 13.41 18.17 14.79
N ASN A 659 14.39 18.97 15.25
CA ASN A 659 14.85 20.11 14.46
C ASN A 659 15.43 19.60 13.12
N GLY A 660 14.91 20.11 12.01
CA GLY A 660 15.22 19.60 10.67
C GLY A 660 14.35 18.41 10.23
N ALA A 661 13.33 18.02 11.01
CA ALA A 661 12.33 17.04 10.58
C ALA A 661 11.58 17.52 9.34
N GLU A 662 11.27 16.59 8.44
CA GLU A 662 10.54 16.86 7.19
C GLU A 662 9.13 17.34 7.51
N LYS A 663 8.55 18.27 6.75
CA LYS A 663 7.15 18.68 6.96
C LYS A 663 6.28 18.18 5.83
N VAL A 664 5.04 17.82 6.15
CA VAL A 664 4.05 17.43 5.12
C VAL A 664 3.82 18.58 4.15
N SER A 665 3.88 19.83 4.63
CA SER A 665 3.83 21.03 3.78
C SER A 665 4.91 21.04 2.70
N ASP A 666 6.11 20.51 3.00
CA ASP A 666 7.24 20.55 2.07
C ASP A 666 6.99 19.64 0.87
N LEU A 667 6.31 18.51 1.08
CA LEU A 667 5.85 17.59 0.03
C LEU A 667 4.83 18.25 -0.92
N LEU A 668 4.14 19.28 -0.43
CA LEU A 668 3.03 19.91 -1.13
C LEU A 668 3.43 21.22 -1.80
N ASN A 669 4.67 21.70 -1.64
CA ASN A 669 5.08 23.03 -2.11
C ASN A 669 4.77 23.28 -3.59
N ASN A 670 5.01 22.27 -4.44
CA ASN A 670 4.88 22.36 -5.89
C ASN A 670 3.49 21.99 -6.44
N ILE A 671 2.54 21.61 -5.57
CA ILE A 671 1.23 21.13 -6.01
C ILE A 671 0.49 22.23 -6.80
N SER A 672 -0.04 21.87 -7.96
CA SER A 672 -0.95 22.69 -8.77
C SER A 672 -2.37 22.09 -8.74
N ASP A 673 -3.39 22.95 -8.77
CA ASP A 673 -4.79 22.53 -8.76
C ASP A 673 -5.11 21.62 -9.95
N TYR A 674 -5.59 20.42 -9.66
CA TYR A 674 -5.90 19.46 -10.71
C TYR A 674 -6.91 18.41 -10.24
N ARG A 675 -7.96 18.13 -11.00
CA ARG A 675 -8.92 17.06 -10.70
C ARG A 675 -9.16 16.19 -11.92
N LEU A 676 -8.80 14.91 -11.85
CA LEU A 676 -9.30 13.90 -12.77
C LEU A 676 -10.73 13.59 -12.38
N LYS A 677 -11.70 13.99 -13.20
CA LYS A 677 -12.98 13.29 -13.20
C LYS A 677 -12.79 12.10 -14.13
N SER A 678 -12.66 10.88 -13.59
CA SER A 678 -13.08 9.72 -14.37
C SER A 678 -14.55 9.93 -14.73
N LYS A 679 -14.94 9.54 -15.94
CA LYS A 679 -16.35 9.54 -16.36
C LYS A 679 -17.15 8.89 -15.23
N GLU A 680 -18.06 9.67 -14.63
CA GLU A 680 -19.09 9.23 -13.68
C GLU A 680 -18.76 7.98 -12.83
N ASN A 681 -17.85 8.03 -11.85
CA ASN A 681 -17.77 7.01 -10.78
C ASN A 681 -17.89 5.53 -11.25
N ASP A 682 -17.36 5.20 -12.43
CA ASP A 682 -17.55 3.90 -13.12
C ASP A 682 -16.62 2.78 -12.60
N GLY A 683 -15.89 3.02 -11.50
CA GLY A 683 -15.13 1.99 -10.78
C GLY A 683 -13.60 2.03 -10.92
N ASP A 684 -13.04 2.89 -11.78
CA ASP A 684 -11.59 2.93 -12.11
C ASP A 684 -10.75 3.90 -11.25
N GLY A 685 -11.37 4.57 -10.27
CA GLY A 685 -10.70 5.51 -9.37
C GLY A 685 -10.33 6.87 -10.00
N PHE A 686 -9.83 7.81 -9.19
CA PHE A 686 -9.45 9.15 -9.66
C PHE A 686 -8.34 9.79 -8.81
N ALA A 687 -7.65 10.80 -9.35
CA ALA A 687 -6.76 11.66 -8.56
C ALA A 687 -7.30 13.09 -8.41
N MET A 688 -7.07 13.70 -7.26
CA MET A 688 -7.45 15.07 -6.93
C MET A 688 -6.30 15.77 -6.22
N PHE A 689 -5.95 16.94 -6.73
CA PHE A 689 -4.91 17.83 -6.25
C PHE A 689 -5.52 19.20 -5.97
N CYS A 690 -5.32 19.71 -4.76
CA CYS A 690 -5.81 21.03 -4.35
C CYS A 690 -4.68 21.81 -3.67
N SER A 691 -4.19 22.81 -4.38
CA SER A 691 -3.17 23.77 -3.97
C SER A 691 -3.69 24.92 -3.13
N ASP A 692 -5.01 25.11 -3.04
CA ASP A 692 -5.60 26.09 -2.14
C ASP A 692 -5.62 25.54 -0.69
N PRO A 693 -4.89 26.16 0.26
CA PRO A 693 -4.88 25.75 1.66
C PRO A 693 -6.19 26.05 2.40
N ASP A 694 -7.01 26.97 1.90
CA ASP A 694 -8.28 27.37 2.50
C ASP A 694 -9.45 26.50 2.04
N LYS A 695 -9.26 25.68 0.99
CA LYS A 695 -10.26 24.73 0.50
C LYS A 695 -10.24 23.44 1.30
N THR A 696 -11.42 23.04 1.74
CA THR A 696 -11.63 21.72 2.34
C THR A 696 -12.14 20.74 1.28
N ILE A 697 -11.59 19.53 1.26
CA ILE A 697 -12.13 18.41 0.49
C ILE A 697 -13.03 17.60 1.40
N VAL A 698 -14.30 17.45 1.03
CA VAL A 698 -15.30 16.73 1.83
C VAL A 698 -15.78 15.49 1.07
N ILE A 699 -15.55 14.31 1.64
CA ILE A 699 -16.11 13.04 1.17
C ILE A 699 -17.37 12.76 2.00
N LYS A 700 -18.54 12.94 1.39
CA LYS A 700 -19.82 12.89 2.09
C LYS A 700 -20.59 11.61 1.75
N GLY A 701 -20.74 10.74 2.74
CA GLY A 701 -21.51 9.50 2.65
C GLY A 701 -22.93 9.63 3.20
N ASN A 702 -23.66 8.50 3.21
CA ASN A 702 -24.91 8.39 3.98
C ASN A 702 -24.61 8.48 5.49
N ASN A 703 -25.60 8.74 6.35
CA ASN A 703 -25.36 8.88 7.80
C ASN A 703 -24.35 9.99 8.20
N SER A 704 -24.13 10.97 7.32
CA SER A 704 -23.36 12.19 7.60
C SER A 704 -24.00 13.02 8.74
N THR A 705 -23.24 13.95 9.32
CA THR A 705 -23.69 14.84 10.40
C THR A 705 -24.79 15.82 10.01
N GLY A 706 -25.09 15.97 8.71
CA GLY A 706 -26.06 16.94 8.19
C GLY A 706 -25.49 18.36 8.03
N ALA A 707 -24.19 18.56 8.24
CA ALA A 707 -23.51 19.82 7.98
C ALA A 707 -23.61 20.25 6.50
N SER A 708 -23.68 21.56 6.28
CA SER A 708 -23.58 22.18 4.96
C SER A 708 -22.12 22.51 4.65
N TYR A 709 -21.73 22.36 3.38
CA TYR A 709 -20.35 22.48 2.89
C TYR A 709 -20.33 23.31 1.59
N ASP A 710 -21.02 24.45 1.59
CA ASP A 710 -21.39 25.19 0.37
C ASP A 710 -20.19 25.83 -0.36
N ASP A 711 -19.03 25.96 0.30
CA ASP A 711 -17.79 26.51 -0.26
C ASP A 711 -16.66 25.47 -0.45
N ASP A 712 -16.92 24.20 -0.14
CA ASP A 712 -15.93 23.12 -0.12
C ASP A 712 -15.95 22.24 -1.39
N ILE A 713 -14.87 21.51 -1.63
CA ILE A 713 -14.80 20.53 -2.72
C ILE A 713 -15.51 19.26 -2.28
N LEU A 714 -16.74 19.06 -2.76
CA LEU A 714 -17.55 17.89 -2.42
C LEU A 714 -17.26 16.68 -3.33
N ILE A 715 -17.00 15.54 -2.70
CA ILE A 715 -17.03 14.19 -3.28
C ILE A 715 -18.26 13.49 -2.68
N ASP A 716 -19.30 13.32 -3.51
CA ASP A 716 -20.56 12.72 -3.07
C ASP A 716 -20.49 11.19 -3.13
N ALA A 717 -20.47 10.55 -1.96
CA ALA A 717 -20.44 9.11 -1.77
C ALA A 717 -21.80 8.56 -1.26
N ARG A 718 -22.89 9.34 -1.33
CA ARG A 718 -24.22 8.92 -0.87
C ARG A 718 -24.86 7.87 -1.78
N SER A 719 -24.61 7.97 -3.09
CA SER A 719 -25.09 7.01 -4.09
C SER A 719 -24.20 5.76 -4.16
N ASN A 720 -22.89 5.93 -3.99
CA ASN A 720 -21.91 4.86 -3.89
C ASN A 720 -20.89 5.20 -2.79
N LYS A 721 -20.90 4.43 -1.70
CA LYS A 721 -19.99 4.63 -0.57
C LYS A 721 -18.53 4.27 -0.89
N ASP A 722 -18.29 3.49 -1.95
CA ASP A 722 -16.95 3.05 -2.34
C ASP A 722 -16.27 4.16 -3.16
N VAL A 723 -15.28 4.80 -2.54
CA VAL A 723 -14.51 5.91 -3.12
C VAL A 723 -13.09 5.43 -3.36
N LYS A 724 -12.69 5.28 -4.63
CA LYS A 724 -11.32 4.93 -5.03
C LYS A 724 -10.59 6.19 -5.47
N ALA A 725 -9.61 6.67 -4.71
CA ALA A 725 -8.94 7.92 -5.07
C ALA A 725 -7.53 8.10 -4.49
N VAL A 726 -6.74 8.93 -5.19
CA VAL A 726 -5.55 9.58 -4.66
C VAL A 726 -5.90 11.05 -4.42
N ILE A 727 -5.95 11.48 -3.17
CA ILE A 727 -6.27 12.85 -2.77
C ILE A 727 -5.02 13.48 -2.18
N VAL A 728 -4.58 14.58 -2.77
CA VAL A 728 -3.45 15.37 -2.28
C VAL A 728 -3.88 16.82 -2.18
N THR A 729 -3.75 17.43 -1.01
CA THR A 729 -4.23 18.80 -0.80
C THR A 729 -3.38 19.54 0.21
N LYS A 730 -3.18 20.85 0.02
CA LYS A 730 -2.65 21.76 1.05
C LYS A 730 -3.64 21.99 2.18
N GLY A 731 -4.94 21.90 1.90
CA GLY A 731 -6.01 22.15 2.84
C GLY A 731 -6.41 20.94 3.69
N LYS A 732 -7.60 21.04 4.27
CA LYS A 732 -8.21 20.03 5.15
C LYS A 732 -8.95 18.96 4.35
N VAL A 733 -8.99 17.74 4.88
CA VAL A 733 -9.88 16.67 4.39
C VAL A 733 -10.91 16.31 5.46
N ILE A 734 -12.17 16.19 5.06
CA ILE A 734 -13.27 15.72 5.91
C ILE A 734 -13.88 14.46 5.28
N ILE A 735 -14.04 13.40 6.06
CA ILE A 735 -14.86 12.24 5.70
C ILE A 735 -16.07 12.27 6.62
N ASP A 736 -17.27 12.54 6.08
CA ASP A 736 -18.51 12.64 6.86
C ASP A 736 -19.56 11.62 6.40
N GLY A 737 -19.81 10.61 7.25
CA GLY A 737 -20.77 9.53 6.98
C GLY A 737 -20.14 8.25 6.42
N ASP A 738 -20.98 7.32 5.97
CA ASP A 738 -20.61 6.00 5.46
C ASP A 738 -19.75 6.10 4.20
N VAL A 739 -18.46 5.80 4.33
CA VAL A 739 -17.46 5.88 3.26
C VAL A 739 -16.51 4.70 3.34
N ASN A 740 -16.27 4.06 2.20
CA ASN A 740 -15.23 3.07 1.98
C ASN A 740 -14.18 3.70 1.05
N PHE A 741 -13.24 4.42 1.64
CA PHE A 741 -12.15 5.07 0.91
C PHE A 741 -11.03 4.06 0.62
N ARG A 742 -10.57 3.99 -0.63
CA ARG A 742 -9.45 3.14 -1.06
C ARG A 742 -8.47 3.94 -1.90
N GLY A 743 -7.19 3.94 -1.53
CA GLY A 743 -6.13 4.74 -2.13
C GLY A 743 -5.46 5.65 -1.08
N ASP A 744 -5.06 6.85 -1.49
CA ASP A 744 -4.16 7.71 -0.70
C ASP A 744 -4.81 9.03 -0.31
N ILE A 745 -4.48 9.51 0.90
CA ILE A 745 -4.81 10.84 1.39
C ILE A 745 -3.54 11.49 1.92
N ILE A 746 -3.08 12.54 1.24
CA ILE A 746 -2.00 13.42 1.67
C ILE A 746 -2.60 14.81 1.91
N ALA A 747 -2.77 15.20 3.17
CA ALA A 747 -3.36 16.47 3.54
C ALA A 747 -2.34 17.35 4.26
N GLY A 748 -2.16 18.59 3.81
CA GLY A 748 -1.29 19.58 4.42
C GLY A 748 -1.81 20.08 5.77
N ASP A 749 -3.13 20.12 5.94
CA ASP A 749 -3.79 20.38 7.23
C ASP A 749 -4.39 19.09 7.81
N SER A 750 -5.56 19.17 8.42
CA SER A 750 -6.11 18.14 9.31
C SER A 750 -7.00 17.15 8.54
N LEU A 751 -7.15 15.95 9.09
CA LEU A 751 -8.17 14.98 8.68
C LEU A 751 -9.27 14.92 9.75
N GLU A 752 -10.50 15.22 9.39
CA GLU A 752 -11.66 15.07 10.27
C GLU A 752 -12.55 13.91 9.79
N VAL A 753 -12.73 12.92 10.66
CA VAL A 753 -13.59 11.77 10.42
C VAL A 753 -14.84 11.94 11.28
N LEU A 754 -15.95 12.23 10.61
CA LEU A 754 -17.22 12.64 11.19
C LEU A 754 -18.32 11.66 10.81
N GLY A 755 -19.37 11.62 11.61
CA GLY A 755 -20.58 10.89 11.28
C GLY A 755 -21.58 10.93 12.41
N ASN A 756 -22.65 10.14 12.24
CA ASN A 756 -23.62 9.91 13.30
C ASN A 756 -23.43 8.52 13.96
N SER A 757 -24.32 8.21 14.90
CA SER A 757 -24.28 6.95 15.68
C SER A 757 -24.32 5.64 14.87
N GLN A 758 -24.61 5.70 13.57
CA GLN A 758 -24.67 4.59 12.61
C GLN A 758 -23.49 4.58 11.62
N ALA A 759 -22.77 5.69 11.45
CA ALA A 759 -21.78 5.87 10.39
C ALA A 759 -20.60 4.88 10.50
N ALA A 760 -20.34 4.13 9.43
CA ALA A 760 -19.23 3.18 9.33
C ALA A 760 -18.26 3.60 8.21
N ILE A 761 -17.03 3.91 8.60
CA ILE A 761 -15.98 4.40 7.71
C ILE A 761 -14.85 3.39 7.63
N ASN A 762 -14.41 3.09 6.42
CA ASN A 762 -13.24 2.27 6.16
C ASN A 762 -12.29 3.03 5.24
N ILE A 763 -11.02 3.12 5.64
CA ILE A 763 -9.94 3.75 4.89
C ILE A 763 -8.91 2.68 4.60
N TYR A 764 -8.66 2.41 3.32
CA TYR A 764 -7.73 1.38 2.84
C TYR A 764 -6.65 2.03 2.00
N TYR A 765 -5.43 2.11 2.52
CA TYR A 765 -4.28 2.31 1.65
C TYR A 765 -4.19 1.14 0.65
N ASP A 766 -4.05 1.46 -0.63
CA ASP A 766 -3.85 0.48 -1.69
C ASP A 766 -2.79 0.94 -2.67
N LYS A 767 -1.56 0.47 -2.44
CA LYS A 767 -0.40 0.79 -3.28
C LYS A 767 -0.65 0.51 -4.76
N ASN A 768 -1.27 -0.63 -5.09
CA ASN A 768 -1.51 -1.02 -6.48
C ASN A 768 -2.47 -0.07 -7.19
N LEU A 769 -3.56 0.33 -6.52
CA LEU A 769 -4.51 1.30 -7.06
C LEU A 769 -3.87 2.68 -7.20
N THR A 770 -3.07 3.10 -6.23
CA THR A 770 -2.32 4.36 -6.29
C THR A 770 -1.37 4.37 -7.49
N GLU A 771 -0.59 3.31 -7.67
CA GLU A 771 0.30 3.13 -8.83
C GLU A 771 -0.47 3.10 -10.15
N GLU A 772 -1.62 2.43 -10.20
CA GLU A 772 -2.50 2.39 -11.38
C GLU A 772 -3.02 3.79 -11.75
N ILE A 773 -3.50 4.55 -10.77
CA ILE A 773 -3.98 5.93 -10.95
C ILE A 773 -2.83 6.85 -11.39
N GLN A 774 -1.66 6.70 -10.79
CA GLN A 774 -0.44 7.45 -11.13
C GLN A 774 0.01 7.15 -12.55
N ASN A 775 0.19 5.87 -12.89
CA ASN A 775 0.70 5.42 -14.19
C ASN A 775 -0.24 5.85 -15.33
N SER A 776 -1.55 5.74 -15.12
CA SER A 776 -2.56 6.19 -16.09
C SER A 776 -2.57 7.71 -16.30
N ASN A 777 -1.88 8.49 -15.45
CA ASN A 777 -1.89 9.95 -15.45
C ASN A 777 -0.50 10.58 -15.23
N SER A 778 0.57 9.87 -15.63
CA SER A 778 1.97 10.19 -15.31
C SER A 778 2.37 11.63 -15.67
N SER A 779 2.02 12.11 -16.87
CA SER A 779 2.31 13.49 -17.28
C SER A 779 1.69 14.55 -16.35
N LYS A 780 0.53 14.23 -15.78
CA LYS A 780 -0.21 15.14 -14.91
C LYS A 780 0.31 15.08 -13.47
N PHE A 781 0.64 13.90 -12.98
CA PHE A 781 1.35 13.76 -11.71
C PHE A 781 2.72 14.46 -11.75
N ASN A 782 3.51 14.29 -12.83
CA ASN A 782 4.78 14.99 -13.02
C ASN A 782 4.59 16.51 -13.10
N SER A 783 3.49 17.00 -13.69
CA SER A 783 3.20 18.44 -13.72
C SER A 783 2.85 19.03 -12.34
N VAL A 784 2.38 18.20 -11.41
CA VAL A 784 1.96 18.60 -10.06
C VAL A 784 3.10 18.45 -9.04
N PHE A 785 3.94 17.43 -9.17
CA PHE A 785 5.00 17.14 -8.20
C PHE A 785 6.42 17.38 -8.74
N GLY A 786 6.56 17.75 -10.02
CA GLY A 786 7.84 17.80 -10.73
C GLY A 786 8.35 16.41 -11.12
N ASN A 787 9.56 16.35 -11.70
CA ASN A 787 10.20 15.08 -12.10
C ASN A 787 10.72 14.25 -10.91
N ASN A 788 10.56 14.75 -9.67
CA ASN A 788 11.00 14.06 -8.46
C ASN A 788 9.93 13.10 -7.91
N PHE A 789 8.76 13.03 -8.53
CA PHE A 789 7.68 12.12 -8.18
C PHE A 789 7.28 11.37 -9.44
N GLY A 790 7.85 10.17 -9.58
CA GLY A 790 8.02 9.51 -10.88
C GLY A 790 9.39 9.89 -11.44
N GLY A 791 10.34 8.96 -11.35
CA GLY A 791 11.78 9.21 -11.39
C GLY A 791 12.29 10.12 -12.52
N GLU A 792 13.31 10.92 -12.19
CA GLU A 792 14.15 11.57 -13.20
C GLU A 792 14.96 10.52 -13.97
N ALA A 793 14.99 10.72 -15.28
CA ALA A 793 15.88 10.06 -16.21
C ALA A 793 17.34 10.20 -15.76
N LEU A 794 18.12 9.11 -15.74
CA LEU A 794 19.51 9.12 -16.22
C LEU A 794 20.16 7.73 -16.28
N SER A 795 20.94 7.60 -17.35
CA SER A 795 22.06 6.69 -17.65
C SER A 795 22.46 5.58 -16.67
N ASN A 796 22.54 4.39 -17.27
CA ASN A 796 23.43 3.26 -16.98
C ASN A 796 23.08 2.31 -15.81
N GLU A 797 22.75 1.09 -16.28
CA GLU A 797 22.87 -0.24 -15.66
C GLU A 797 21.68 -0.85 -14.91
N THR A 798 21.30 -2.03 -15.44
CA THR A 798 20.43 -3.10 -14.93
C THR A 798 18.95 -2.78 -14.67
N LEU A 799 18.16 -2.76 -15.75
CA LEU A 799 16.70 -2.73 -15.68
C LEU A 799 16.12 -4.11 -15.34
N ASN A 800 15.56 -4.27 -14.15
CA ASN A 800 14.63 -5.35 -13.83
C ASN A 800 13.21 -4.88 -14.22
N ILE A 801 12.80 -5.18 -15.45
CA ILE A 801 11.62 -4.61 -16.11
C ILE A 801 10.35 -5.34 -15.60
N GLN A 802 9.56 -4.69 -14.73
CA GLN A 802 8.15 -5.03 -14.51
C GLN A 802 7.29 -3.98 -15.23
N SER A 803 6.84 -4.30 -16.44
CA SER A 803 5.92 -3.46 -17.22
C SER A 803 4.45 -3.69 -16.84
N ASN A 804 3.59 -2.70 -17.10
CA ASN A 804 2.13 -2.78 -17.02
C ASN A 804 1.49 -3.70 -18.09
N SER A 805 2.25 -4.60 -18.70
CA SER A 805 1.82 -5.40 -19.86
C SER A 805 0.65 -6.35 -19.57
N SER A 806 0.47 -6.77 -18.31
CA SER A 806 -0.71 -7.53 -17.89
C SER A 806 -2.01 -6.71 -17.93
N SER A 807 -1.94 -5.38 -17.79
CA SER A 807 -3.12 -4.50 -17.86
C SER A 807 -3.75 -4.45 -19.26
N PHE A 808 -2.96 -4.75 -20.29
CA PHE A 808 -3.41 -4.81 -21.68
C PHE A 808 -3.94 -6.20 -22.07
N LEU A 809 -3.81 -7.21 -21.19
CA LEU A 809 -4.26 -8.57 -21.41
C LEU A 809 -5.52 -8.85 -20.59
N LYS A 810 -6.62 -9.18 -21.26
CA LYS A 810 -7.84 -9.68 -20.62
C LYS A 810 -8.01 -11.16 -20.94
N THR A 811 -8.47 -11.92 -19.95
CA THR A 811 -8.83 -13.33 -20.11
C THR A 811 -10.25 -13.55 -19.60
N LYS A 812 -11.04 -14.38 -20.30
CA LYS A 812 -12.34 -14.86 -19.80
C LYS A 812 -12.15 -16.16 -19.03
N LEU A 813 -13.12 -16.48 -18.15
CA LEU A 813 -13.18 -17.77 -17.45
C LEU A 813 -13.03 -18.92 -18.46
N TRP A 814 -12.16 -19.88 -18.14
CA TRP A 814 -11.93 -21.04 -18.98
C TRP A 814 -13.12 -22.01 -18.92
N LYS A 815 -13.36 -22.75 -20.00
CA LYS A 815 -14.40 -23.78 -20.09
C LYS A 815 -13.79 -25.16 -20.35
N ILE A 816 -14.38 -26.20 -19.77
CA ILE A 816 -14.08 -27.59 -20.13
C ILE A 816 -14.72 -27.88 -21.47
N ILE A 817 -13.92 -28.39 -22.40
CA ILE A 817 -14.38 -28.86 -23.70
C ILE A 817 -14.47 -30.39 -23.72
N GLN A 818 -13.59 -31.08 -22.97
CA GLN A 818 -13.61 -32.55 -22.81
C GLN A 818 -13.07 -33.00 -21.45
#